data_AF-A0A378Y4M0-F1
#
_entry.id   AF-A0A378Y4M0-F1
#
_cell.length_a   1.000
_cell.length_b   1.000
_cell.length_c   1.000
_cell.angle_alpha   90.00
_cell.angle_beta   90.00
_cell.angle_gamma   90.00
#
_symmetry.space_group_name_H-M   'P 1'
#
loop_
_entity.id
_entity.type
_entity.pdbx_description
1 polymer ?
#
loop_
_entity_poly.entity_id
_entity_poly.type
_entity_poly.pdbx_seq_one_letter_code
_entity_poly.pdbx_strand_id
1 'polypeptide(L)'
;MKQLKRLKTLTLRKKLTAAFLLVMLVPSIIVGSFSYQAAYNQTDRQLQDSATSSVTASDRAVTQTIQAKLADLEYYSTTLTASDNSAEADDAILKRLQVYLKMHAEVVDMFVGTPEGKLIIGKAVGSTNDPRERPWYKQAMEKPGQTVISPVGLNTAKVPVVYISRTLPDNSGVLGLSLNLNNLKEITKLRIGQNGYIVIFDSTKRIVTHPTEVSGSTEMGEKTPQLFDSKEGSFDYNAAGVAKHLIFKTNELTGWKIAGTMDKSETRASAQPILLTTIVVLVIAAIIIGVLAMWLINSILKPIHRLRNSMDAISQGNLSINVATNSTDEIGELSRYFQQMVDNLRNMIREIQAMTGNLSASSQELAAGAEQTTRAIEHVTIAIQDVAAGSERQVDSAKDNQKRVSGMSADITAMTDTMAEMTTYSAQAIQASDAGSEHIGNSVISIDGIRTTVEELDTIVSALSDRSGRIGTIVTVITEIASQTNLLALNASIEAARAGEHGKGFAVVATEVRKLAENSAYSAQQIREQIQGIQSGVSEALVAMESAKERVTEGINSIDLSGRSFSRIRRAVAKSAKQLDNVAASTAGVANGTNAVVSSMEEITRIAEEAASHTETVSAAAEEQLASMEEIGSSAADLTRLAEQLQDLLTQFQLDETK
;
A
#
# COMPACT_ATOMS: atom_id res chain seq x y z
N MET A 1 -21.33 45.10 27.03
CA MET A 1 -21.35 43.78 26.33
C MET A 1 -21.33 43.83 24.79
N LYS A 2 -21.80 44.89 24.09
CA LYS A 2 -21.72 44.95 22.60
C LYS A 2 -20.30 45.07 22.02
N GLN A 3 -19.33 45.60 22.77
CA GLN A 3 -17.94 45.75 22.28
C GLN A 3 -17.13 44.43 22.27
N LEU A 4 -17.46 43.45 23.12
CA LEU A 4 -16.75 42.16 23.13
C LEU A 4 -17.06 41.27 21.92
N LYS A 5 -18.20 41.46 21.23
CA LYS A 5 -18.52 40.68 20.00
C LYS A 5 -17.69 41.11 18.78
N ARG A 6 -17.18 42.35 18.73
CA ARG A 6 -16.30 42.83 17.62
C ARG A 6 -14.90 42.23 17.64
N LEU A 7 -14.45 41.66 18.77
CA LEU A 7 -13.13 41.01 18.87
C LEU A 7 -13.09 39.64 18.17
N LYS A 8 -14.24 38.99 17.89
CA LYS A 8 -14.28 37.68 17.24
C LYS A 8 -14.00 37.72 15.73
N THR A 9 -14.20 38.86 15.06
CA THR A 9 -13.97 39.02 13.60
C THR A 9 -12.61 39.62 13.24
N LEU A 10 -11.75 39.86 14.24
CA LEU A 10 -10.41 40.37 13.98
C LEU A 10 -9.49 39.25 13.46
N THR A 11 -8.83 39.52 12.33
CA THR A 11 -7.75 38.68 11.79
C THR A 11 -6.67 38.44 12.86
N LEU A 12 -6.00 37.28 12.85
CA LEU A 12 -4.94 36.93 13.79
C LEU A 12 -3.90 38.06 13.95
N ARG A 13 -3.55 38.72 12.83
CA ARG A 13 -2.70 39.91 12.77
C ARG A 13 -3.15 41.02 13.72
N LYS A 14 -4.43 41.40 13.67
CA LYS A 14 -5.04 42.46 14.49
C LYS A 14 -5.19 42.07 15.96
N LYS A 15 -5.43 40.78 16.24
CA LYS A 15 -5.50 40.27 17.63
C LYS A 15 -4.13 40.34 18.32
N LEU A 16 -3.07 39.90 17.64
CA LEU A 16 -1.71 39.95 18.18
C LEU A 16 -1.19 41.37 18.35
N THR A 17 -1.43 42.28 17.38
CA THR A 17 -1.03 43.70 17.52
C THR A 17 -1.72 44.37 18.70
N ALA A 18 -3.02 44.12 18.88
CA ALA A 18 -3.77 44.67 20.01
C ALA A 18 -3.26 44.14 21.36
N ALA A 19 -2.93 42.86 21.46
CA ALA A 19 -2.39 42.26 22.67
C ALA A 19 -1.02 42.83 23.06
N PHE A 20 -0.09 42.94 22.10
CA PHE A 20 1.25 43.51 22.36
C PHE A 20 1.22 44.97 22.77
N LEU A 21 0.39 45.79 22.12
CA LEU A 21 0.23 47.20 22.48
C LEU A 21 -0.35 47.35 23.89
N LEU A 22 -1.34 46.53 24.25
CA LEU A 22 -2.02 46.62 25.54
C LEU A 22 -1.11 46.20 26.70
N VAL A 23 -0.35 45.10 26.54
CA VAL A 23 0.57 44.60 27.57
C VAL A 23 1.73 45.56 27.84
N MET A 24 2.19 46.31 26.83
CA MET A 24 3.37 47.15 26.97
C MET A 24 3.08 48.62 27.29
N LEU A 25 2.02 49.23 26.72
CA LEU A 25 1.73 50.65 26.98
C LEU A 25 1.10 50.89 28.35
N VAL A 26 0.26 49.98 28.85
CA VAL A 26 -0.46 50.17 30.12
C VAL A 26 0.52 50.27 31.31
N PRO A 27 1.51 49.38 31.48
CA PRO A 27 2.50 49.51 32.56
C PRO A 27 3.34 50.79 32.45
N SER A 28 3.76 51.19 31.26
CA SER A 28 4.59 52.38 31.07
C SER A 28 3.86 53.67 31.41
N ILE A 29 2.56 53.76 31.11
CA ILE A 29 1.72 54.91 31.50
C ILE A 29 1.57 54.96 33.04
N ILE A 30 1.36 53.81 33.68
CA ILE A 30 1.26 53.70 35.15
C ILE A 30 2.57 54.16 35.81
N VAL A 31 3.72 53.64 35.38
CA VAL A 31 5.04 53.99 35.94
C VAL A 31 5.36 55.48 35.74
N GLY A 32 5.04 56.04 34.57
CA GLY A 32 5.22 57.47 34.30
C GLY A 32 4.39 58.36 35.23
N SER A 33 3.13 58.02 35.45
CA SER A 33 2.24 58.74 36.37
C SER A 33 2.73 58.67 37.82
N PHE A 34 3.16 57.49 38.29
CA PHE A 34 3.69 57.33 39.65
C PHE A 34 4.99 58.14 39.87
N SER A 35 5.88 58.15 38.88
CA SER A 35 7.16 58.85 38.98
C SER A 35 7.00 60.36 39.08
N TYR A 36 6.07 60.94 38.31
CA TYR A 36 5.75 62.37 38.40
C TYR A 36 5.17 62.74 39.77
N GLN A 37 4.25 61.92 40.28
CA GLN A 37 3.63 62.17 41.59
C GLN A 37 4.65 62.09 42.73
N ALA A 38 5.57 61.12 42.68
CA ALA A 38 6.63 60.97 43.68
C ALA A 38 7.58 62.17 43.70
N ALA A 39 7.99 62.67 42.53
CA ALA A 39 8.87 63.83 42.43
C ALA A 39 8.23 65.11 42.97
N TYR A 40 6.97 65.38 42.61
CA TYR A 40 6.23 66.54 43.11
C TYR A 40 6.14 66.54 44.64
N ASN A 41 5.74 65.42 45.23
CA ASN A 41 5.61 65.28 46.68
C ASN A 41 6.96 65.44 47.41
N GLN A 42 8.05 64.95 46.81
CA GLN A 42 9.39 65.05 47.41
C GLN A 42 9.89 66.49 47.42
N THR A 43 9.72 67.23 46.32
CA THR A 43 10.13 68.65 46.23
C THR A 43 9.32 69.53 47.18
N ASP A 44 8.02 69.26 47.33
CA ASP A 44 7.15 70.02 48.26
C ASP A 44 7.63 69.88 49.71
N ARG A 45 7.93 68.65 50.14
CA ARG A 45 8.48 68.37 51.47
C ARG A 45 9.81 69.10 51.70
N GLN A 46 10.72 69.03 50.73
CA GLN A 46 12.04 69.64 50.85
C GLN A 46 11.97 71.18 51.02
N LEU A 47 11.05 71.85 50.32
CA LEU A 47 10.84 73.30 50.46
C LEU A 47 10.24 73.66 51.83
N GLN A 48 9.27 72.89 52.32
CA GLN A 48 8.69 73.10 53.66
C GLN A 48 9.71 72.90 54.79
N ASP A 49 10.57 71.89 54.69
CA ASP A 49 11.65 71.64 55.67
C ASP A 49 12.68 72.78 55.69
N SER A 50 13.04 73.29 54.50
CA SER A 50 13.93 74.45 54.35
C SER A 50 13.33 75.72 54.95
N ALA A 51 12.03 75.95 54.75
CA ALA A 51 11.30 77.08 55.33
C ALA A 51 11.31 77.03 56.86
N THR A 52 10.96 75.89 57.43
CA THR A 52 10.94 75.66 58.88
C THR A 52 12.31 75.86 59.52
N SER A 53 13.36 75.33 58.87
CA SER A 53 14.75 75.48 59.31
C SER A 53 15.19 76.96 59.28
N SER A 54 14.83 77.69 58.23
CA SER A 54 15.18 79.11 58.07
C SER A 54 14.47 80.01 59.09
N VAL A 55 13.20 79.75 59.37
CA VAL A 55 12.43 80.43 60.43
C VAL A 55 13.05 80.16 61.81
N THR A 56 13.41 78.91 62.09
CA THR A 56 14.03 78.52 63.37
C THR A 56 15.43 79.13 63.55
N ALA A 57 16.23 79.19 62.48
CA ALA A 57 17.54 79.85 62.51
C ALA A 57 17.40 81.36 62.76
N SER A 58 16.42 82.00 62.12
CA SER A 58 16.09 83.41 62.31
C SER A 58 15.63 83.70 63.73
N ASP A 59 14.79 82.82 64.31
CA ASP A 59 14.36 82.86 65.71
C ASP A 59 15.54 82.84 66.70
N ARG A 60 16.50 81.93 66.48
CA ARG A 60 17.72 81.89 67.30
C ARG A 60 18.57 83.15 67.16
N ALA A 61 18.73 83.67 65.93
CA ALA A 61 19.53 84.86 65.67
C ALA A 61 18.95 86.11 66.35
N VAL A 62 17.62 86.28 66.29
CA VAL A 62 16.91 87.36 67.02
C VAL A 62 17.11 87.21 68.52
N THR A 63 16.87 86.01 69.07
CA THR A 63 17.04 85.74 70.51
C THR A 63 18.45 86.11 70.97
N GLN A 64 19.50 85.61 70.31
CA GLN A 64 20.88 85.88 70.69
C GLN A 64 21.22 87.38 70.63
N THR A 65 20.78 88.06 69.58
CA THR A 65 21.06 89.49 69.39
C THR A 65 20.41 90.32 70.49
N ILE A 66 19.15 90.06 70.81
CA ILE A 66 18.43 90.84 71.83
C ILE A 66 18.84 90.43 73.24
N GLN A 67 19.06 89.15 73.51
CA GLN A 67 19.46 88.66 74.83
C GLN A 67 20.79 89.24 75.29
N ALA A 68 21.77 89.37 74.38
CA ALA A 68 23.03 90.05 74.66
C ALA A 68 22.78 91.49 75.13
N LYS A 69 21.87 92.22 74.46
CA LYS A 69 21.56 93.61 74.81
C LYS A 69 20.77 93.76 76.11
N LEU A 70 19.92 92.79 76.43
CA LEU A 70 19.23 92.75 77.71
C LEU A 70 20.22 92.56 78.87
N ALA A 71 21.18 91.64 78.72
CA ALA A 71 22.22 91.40 79.71
C ALA A 71 23.17 92.60 79.86
N ASP A 72 23.56 93.22 78.73
CA ASP A 72 24.34 94.45 78.73
C ASP A 72 23.61 95.56 79.51
N LEU A 73 22.34 95.81 79.21
CA LEU A 73 21.55 96.85 79.88
C LEU A 73 21.36 96.56 81.38
N GLU A 74 21.19 95.30 81.77
CA GLU A 74 21.11 94.90 83.17
C GLU A 74 22.40 95.19 83.93
N TYR A 75 23.56 94.81 83.38
CA TYR A 75 24.86 95.11 84.00
C TYR A 75 25.08 96.62 84.16
N TYR A 76 24.88 97.40 83.09
CA TYR A 76 25.05 98.85 83.18
C TYR A 76 24.04 99.51 84.12
N SER A 77 22.82 98.98 84.26
CA SER A 77 21.83 99.51 85.20
C SER A 77 22.28 99.42 86.67
N THR A 78 23.07 98.40 87.03
CA THR A 78 23.54 98.23 88.42
C THR A 78 24.80 99.02 88.75
N THR A 79 25.54 99.46 87.74
CA THR A 79 26.77 100.23 87.93
C THR A 79 26.55 101.74 87.85
N LEU A 80 25.41 102.17 87.31
CA LEU A 80 25.07 103.59 87.14
C LEU A 80 24.10 104.04 88.24
N THR A 81 24.37 105.21 88.79
CA THR A 81 23.54 105.92 89.77
C THR A 81 23.48 107.37 89.34
N ALA A 82 22.28 107.90 89.13
CA ALA A 82 22.04 109.26 88.66
C ALA A 82 21.44 110.17 89.75
N SER A 83 21.53 109.76 91.02
CA SER A 83 20.97 110.50 92.16
C SER A 83 21.80 111.74 92.52
N ASP A 84 23.10 111.73 92.22
CA ASP A 84 23.98 112.89 92.37
C ASP A 84 23.83 113.80 91.14
N ASN A 85 23.13 114.92 91.31
CA ASN A 85 22.74 115.82 90.22
C ASN A 85 23.87 116.81 89.82
N SER A 86 25.13 116.46 90.10
CA SER A 86 26.32 117.25 89.77
C SER A 86 26.81 117.00 88.33
N ALA A 87 27.43 118.03 87.72
CA ALA A 87 27.98 117.92 86.36
C ALA A 87 29.12 116.87 86.26
N GLU A 88 29.83 116.60 87.35
CA GLU A 88 30.89 115.59 87.42
C GLU A 88 30.31 114.16 87.41
N ALA A 89 29.19 113.93 88.10
CA ALA A 89 28.47 112.66 88.05
C ALA A 89 27.88 112.39 86.65
N ASP A 90 27.33 113.40 86.00
CA ASP A 90 26.81 113.26 84.62
C ASP A 90 27.91 112.88 83.62
N ASP A 91 29.09 113.51 83.70
CA ASP A 91 30.21 113.23 82.80
C ASP A 91 30.73 111.79 83.00
N ALA A 92 30.70 111.28 84.24
CA ALA A 92 31.04 109.90 84.55
C ALA A 92 30.03 108.90 83.92
N ILE A 93 28.73 109.20 83.99
CA ILE A 93 27.69 108.41 83.31
C ILE A 93 27.89 108.49 81.80
N LEU A 94 28.06 109.70 81.24
CA LEU A 94 28.25 109.94 79.81
C LEU A 94 29.44 109.15 79.24
N LYS A 95 30.61 109.18 79.91
CA LYS A 95 31.80 108.42 79.50
C LYS A 95 31.53 106.92 79.44
N ARG A 96 30.79 106.37 80.40
CA ARG A 96 30.43 104.95 80.40
C ARG A 96 29.50 104.58 79.24
N LEU A 97 28.48 105.41 78.99
CA LEU A 97 27.59 105.25 77.84
C LEU A 97 28.38 105.29 76.52
N GLN A 98 29.33 106.23 76.39
CA GLN A 98 30.17 106.35 75.20
C GLN A 98 31.12 105.16 74.99
N VAL A 99 31.68 104.59 76.05
CA VAL A 99 32.52 103.38 75.97
C VAL A 99 31.71 102.22 75.42
N TYR A 100 30.49 102.01 75.94
CA TYR A 100 29.59 100.97 75.42
C TYR A 100 29.26 101.18 73.94
N LEU A 101 28.93 102.41 73.53
CA LEU A 101 28.62 102.72 72.13
C LEU A 101 29.78 102.55 71.15
N LYS A 102 31.03 102.63 71.61
CA LYS A 102 32.20 102.32 70.76
C LYS A 102 32.37 100.82 70.52
N MET A 103 31.94 99.99 71.47
CA MET A 103 32.08 98.53 71.40
C MET A 103 30.88 97.86 70.71
N HIS A 104 29.72 98.53 70.67
CA HIS A 104 28.47 97.98 70.14
C HIS A 104 27.91 98.84 69.01
N ALA A 105 28.41 98.63 67.80
CA ALA A 105 28.01 99.38 66.60
C ALA A 105 26.53 99.20 66.22
N GLU A 106 25.91 98.11 66.67
CA GLU A 106 24.49 97.81 66.51
C GLU A 106 23.57 98.67 67.39
N VAL A 107 24.13 99.29 68.45
CA VAL A 107 23.41 100.20 69.32
C VAL A 107 23.58 101.62 68.77
N VAL A 108 22.45 102.24 68.42
CA VAL A 108 22.45 103.61 67.90
C VAL A 108 22.87 104.58 68.99
N ASP A 109 22.29 104.44 70.18
CA ASP A 109 22.59 105.27 71.35
C ASP A 109 22.20 104.58 72.66
N MET A 110 22.82 105.01 73.76
CA MET A 110 22.55 104.57 75.12
C MET A 110 22.43 105.81 76.00
N PHE A 111 21.40 105.86 76.83
CA PHE A 111 21.00 107.08 77.52
C PHE A 111 20.37 106.79 78.88
N VAL A 112 20.50 107.74 79.79
CA VAL A 112 19.87 107.73 81.11
C VAL A 112 18.96 108.95 81.22
N GLY A 113 17.67 108.72 81.44
CA GLY A 113 16.74 109.78 81.83
C GLY A 113 16.56 109.80 83.34
N THR A 114 16.48 110.97 83.97
CA THR A 114 16.20 111.10 85.41
C THR A 114 14.77 111.61 85.68
N PRO A 115 14.22 111.40 86.89
CA PRO A 115 12.90 111.91 87.29
C PRO A 115 12.76 113.43 87.21
N GLU A 116 13.87 114.17 87.29
CA GLU A 116 13.93 115.63 87.17
C GLU A 116 13.84 116.12 85.72
N GLY A 117 13.75 115.21 84.75
CA GLY A 117 13.64 115.53 83.32
C GLY A 117 14.99 115.71 82.63
N LYS A 118 16.10 115.32 83.27
CA LYS A 118 17.43 115.39 82.68
C LYS A 118 17.72 114.15 81.85
N LEU A 119 18.30 114.33 80.66
CA LEU A 119 18.67 113.25 79.76
C LEU A 119 20.17 113.27 79.48
N ILE A 120 20.86 112.23 79.93
CA ILE A 120 22.27 111.98 79.63
C ILE A 120 22.31 111.00 78.47
N ILE A 121 22.80 111.42 77.31
CA ILE A 121 22.81 110.61 76.08
C ILE A 121 24.22 110.45 75.56
N GLY A 122 24.64 109.20 75.33
CA GLY A 122 26.02 108.85 74.99
C GLY A 122 26.54 109.57 73.75
N LYS A 123 25.77 109.61 72.66
CA LYS A 123 26.03 110.51 71.53
C LYS A 123 25.24 111.80 71.77
N ALA A 124 25.89 112.82 72.32
CA ALA A 124 25.29 114.13 72.55
C ALA A 124 24.71 114.71 71.25
N VAL A 125 23.40 114.57 71.05
CA VAL A 125 22.65 115.22 69.95
C VAL A 125 21.71 116.23 70.59
N GLY A 126 21.85 117.49 70.21
CA GLY A 126 21.18 118.67 70.81
C GLY A 126 19.65 118.62 70.80
N SER A 127 19.07 117.80 71.67
CA SER A 127 17.64 117.58 71.84
C SER A 127 17.29 117.81 73.31
N THR A 128 16.74 118.98 73.60
CA THR A 128 16.22 119.44 74.91
C THR A 128 14.86 118.80 75.27
N ASN A 129 14.58 117.58 74.81
CA ASN A 129 13.29 116.92 75.03
C ASN A 129 13.28 116.10 76.32
N ASP A 130 12.22 116.27 77.11
CA ASP A 130 12.04 115.60 78.40
C ASP A 130 11.97 114.06 78.23
N PRO A 131 12.87 113.29 78.86
CA PRO A 131 12.87 111.83 78.77
C PRO A 131 11.58 111.20 79.31
N ARG A 132 10.88 111.85 80.24
CA ARG A 132 9.67 111.32 80.89
C ARG A 132 8.48 111.21 79.94
N GLU A 133 8.47 111.98 78.87
CA GLU A 133 7.42 111.89 77.84
C GLU A 133 7.66 110.73 76.86
N ARG A 134 8.87 110.17 76.83
CA ARG A 134 9.26 109.17 75.84
C ARG A 134 8.66 107.80 76.18
N PRO A 135 8.17 107.04 75.18
CA PRO A 135 7.56 105.73 75.41
C PRO A 135 8.46 104.75 76.17
N TRP A 136 9.75 104.71 75.87
CA TRP A 136 10.71 103.83 76.55
C TRP A 136 10.83 104.14 78.05
N TYR A 137 10.74 105.42 78.43
CA TYR A 137 10.82 105.83 79.83
C TYR A 137 9.56 105.41 80.58
N LYS A 138 8.38 105.72 80.02
CA LYS A 138 7.08 105.33 80.59
C LYS A 138 6.96 103.81 80.74
N GLN A 139 7.32 103.07 79.71
CA GLN A 139 7.26 101.61 79.69
C GLN A 139 8.19 100.97 80.73
N ALA A 140 9.40 101.52 80.93
CA ALA A 140 10.30 101.03 81.96
C ALA A 140 9.77 101.35 83.38
N MET A 141 9.21 102.55 83.59
CA MET A 141 8.63 102.94 84.89
C MET A 141 7.37 102.15 85.26
N GLU A 142 6.57 101.72 84.29
CA GLU A 142 5.43 100.81 84.51
C GLU A 142 5.84 99.44 85.05
N LYS A 143 7.09 99.02 84.80
CA LYS A 143 7.65 97.74 85.25
C LYS A 143 9.04 97.93 85.90
N PRO A 144 9.09 98.51 87.12
CA PRO A 144 10.37 98.77 87.79
C PRO A 144 11.19 97.48 87.95
N GLY A 145 12.48 97.56 87.63
CA GLY A 145 13.39 96.41 87.70
C GLY A 145 13.11 95.31 86.67
N GLN A 146 12.33 95.57 85.62
CA GLN A 146 12.23 94.70 84.45
C GLN A 146 12.72 95.42 83.20
N THR A 147 13.36 94.68 82.30
CA THR A 147 13.80 95.24 81.03
C THR A 147 12.65 95.13 80.04
N VAL A 148 12.29 96.24 79.41
CA VAL A 148 11.16 96.34 78.48
C VAL A 148 11.68 96.67 77.08
N ILE A 149 11.09 96.02 76.08
CA ILE A 149 11.38 96.21 74.66
C ILE A 149 10.21 96.98 74.05
N SER A 150 10.47 98.14 73.45
CA SER A 150 9.43 98.95 72.83
C SER A 150 8.95 98.33 71.51
N PRO A 151 7.73 98.67 71.05
CA PRO A 151 7.37 98.49 69.65
C PRO A 151 8.36 99.20 68.72
N VAL A 152 8.39 98.78 67.46
CA VAL A 152 9.23 99.38 66.42
C VAL A 152 8.80 100.82 66.18
N GLY A 153 9.76 101.73 66.25
CA GLY A 153 9.56 103.15 66.01
C GLY A 153 10.75 103.78 65.29
N LEU A 154 10.61 105.06 64.95
CA LEU A 154 11.71 105.85 64.41
C LEU A 154 12.36 106.64 65.53
N ASN A 155 13.69 106.64 65.59
CA ASN A 155 14.41 107.56 66.46
C ASN A 155 14.38 108.99 65.89
N THR A 156 14.98 109.94 66.62
CA THR A 156 15.04 111.36 66.21
C THR A 156 15.75 111.57 64.86
N ALA A 157 16.63 110.65 64.44
CA ALA A 157 17.31 110.64 63.15
C ALA A 157 16.53 109.89 62.05
N LYS A 158 15.26 109.55 62.28
CA LYS A 158 14.38 108.76 61.39
C LYS A 158 14.93 107.36 61.05
N VAL A 159 15.77 106.79 61.93
CA VAL A 159 16.24 105.41 61.82
C VAL A 159 15.25 104.50 62.56
N PRO A 160 14.82 103.38 61.96
CA PRO A 160 13.99 102.39 62.64
C PRO A 160 14.78 101.75 63.77
N VAL A 161 14.30 101.94 64.99
CA VAL A 161 14.89 101.41 66.20
C VAL A 161 13.86 100.73 67.08
N VAL A 162 14.35 99.87 67.95
CA VAL A 162 13.63 99.41 69.12
C VAL A 162 14.39 99.89 70.35
N TYR A 163 13.67 100.41 71.33
CA TYR A 163 14.24 100.84 72.59
C TYR A 163 14.17 99.70 73.59
N ILE A 164 15.30 99.42 74.24
CA ILE A 164 15.40 98.46 75.34
C ILE A 164 15.71 99.28 76.59
N SER A 165 14.84 99.26 77.59
CA SER A 165 14.94 100.17 78.74
C SER A 165 14.58 99.50 80.07
N ARG A 166 15.20 99.98 81.15
CA ARG A 166 15.07 99.46 82.51
C ARG A 166 15.32 100.58 83.54
N THR A 167 14.59 100.56 84.65
CA THR A 167 14.85 101.49 85.76
C THR A 167 16.20 101.17 86.43
N LEU A 168 16.91 102.20 86.90
CA LEU A 168 18.08 102.02 87.77
C LEU A 168 17.63 101.49 89.15
N PRO A 169 18.40 100.62 89.83
CA PRO A 169 17.98 99.99 91.10
C PRO A 169 17.70 100.97 92.23
N ASP A 170 18.34 102.13 92.21
CA ASP A 170 18.17 103.21 93.19
C ASP A 170 17.02 104.16 92.85
N ASN A 171 16.23 103.85 91.82
CA ASN A 171 15.17 104.70 91.26
C ASN A 171 15.64 106.10 90.81
N SER A 172 16.95 106.29 90.61
CA SER A 172 17.51 107.58 90.16
C SER A 172 17.25 107.90 88.69
N GLY A 173 16.71 106.95 87.92
CA GLY A 173 16.37 107.16 86.53
C GLY A 173 16.08 105.87 85.77
N VAL A 174 15.96 106.01 84.46
CA VAL A 174 15.78 104.91 83.51
C VAL A 174 16.96 104.90 82.56
N LEU A 175 17.65 103.76 82.51
CA LEU A 175 18.65 103.46 81.49
C LEU A 175 17.94 102.86 80.28
N GLY A 176 18.19 103.43 79.11
CA GLY A 176 17.71 102.91 77.84
C GLY A 176 18.82 102.81 76.81
N LEU A 177 18.67 101.87 75.88
CA LEU A 177 19.45 101.81 74.66
C LEU A 177 18.51 101.72 73.46
N SER A 178 18.97 102.19 72.31
CA SER A 178 18.26 102.12 71.04
C SER A 178 19.00 101.20 70.08
N LEU A 179 18.36 100.12 69.64
CA LEU A 179 18.96 99.14 68.75
C LEU A 179 18.61 99.45 67.29
N ASN A 180 19.61 99.41 66.40
CA ASN A 180 19.40 99.64 64.97
C ASN A 180 18.78 98.41 64.29
N LEU A 181 17.53 98.52 63.82
CA LEU A 181 16.86 97.40 63.16
C LEU A 181 17.42 97.10 61.76
N ASN A 182 18.18 98.01 61.13
CA ASN A 182 18.81 97.71 59.84
C ASN A 182 19.78 96.53 59.91
N ASN A 183 20.40 96.28 61.07
CA ASN A 183 21.30 95.14 61.23
C ASN A 183 20.55 93.80 61.19
N LEU A 184 19.24 93.79 61.46
CA LEU A 184 18.39 92.61 61.32
C LEU A 184 17.94 92.37 59.87
N LYS A 185 18.24 93.26 58.92
CA LYS A 185 18.01 92.98 57.48
C LYS A 185 18.84 91.83 56.97
N GLU A 186 19.99 91.54 57.57
CA GLU A 186 20.80 90.38 57.19
C GLU A 186 20.06 89.05 57.40
N ILE A 187 19.15 88.97 58.38
CA ILE A 187 18.30 87.79 58.61
C ILE A 187 17.37 87.54 57.40
N THR A 188 16.96 88.59 56.69
CA THR A 188 16.12 88.48 55.48
C THR A 188 16.86 87.89 54.27
N LYS A 189 18.19 87.75 54.32
CA LYS A 189 18.99 87.07 53.29
C LYS A 189 18.92 85.54 53.37
N LEU A 190 18.38 84.98 54.44
CA LEU A 190 18.08 83.54 54.52
C LEU A 190 16.98 83.21 53.50
N ARG A 191 17.40 82.62 52.37
CA ARG A 191 16.52 82.25 51.26
C ARG A 191 15.81 80.94 51.54
N ILE A 192 14.51 80.91 51.25
CA ILE A 192 13.69 79.69 51.27
C ILE A 192 13.36 79.36 49.82
N GLY A 193 13.95 78.31 49.27
CA GLY A 193 13.90 78.07 47.82
C GLY A 193 14.58 79.21 47.03
N GLN A 194 14.10 79.47 45.82
CA GLN A 194 14.61 80.56 44.97
C GLN A 194 13.99 81.91 45.35
N ASN A 195 12.68 81.95 45.56
CA ASN A 195 11.92 83.20 45.70
C ASN A 195 11.44 83.50 47.13
N GLY A 196 11.61 82.56 48.06
CA GLY A 196 11.17 82.74 49.44
C GLY A 196 12.15 83.49 50.33
N TYR A 197 11.62 84.09 51.39
CA TYR A 197 12.35 85.00 52.27
C TYR A 197 11.77 85.04 53.69
N ILE A 198 12.54 85.59 54.63
CA ILE A 198 12.13 85.81 56.03
C ILE A 198 11.61 87.25 56.21
N VAL A 199 10.54 87.40 56.98
CA VAL A 199 9.98 88.65 57.49
C VAL A 199 9.76 88.54 58.99
N ILE A 200 9.98 89.63 59.72
CA ILE A 200 9.79 89.69 61.17
C ILE A 200 8.84 90.83 61.51
N PHE A 201 7.90 90.59 62.41
CA PHE A 201 6.96 91.58 62.92
C PHE A 201 7.06 91.70 64.43
N ASP A 202 6.77 92.88 64.98
CA ASP A 202 6.64 93.08 66.41
C ASP A 202 5.25 92.67 66.93
N SER A 203 5.07 92.73 68.25
CA SER A 203 3.81 92.39 68.92
C SER A 203 2.65 93.33 68.57
N THR A 204 2.92 94.47 67.93
CA THR A 204 1.93 95.45 67.46
C THR A 204 1.66 95.35 65.96
N LYS A 205 2.08 94.25 65.32
CA LYS A 205 1.94 93.96 63.88
C LYS A 205 2.78 94.85 62.96
N ARG A 206 3.78 95.57 63.49
CA ARG A 206 4.69 96.38 62.68
C ARG A 206 5.83 95.54 62.17
N ILE A 207 6.28 95.79 60.95
CA ILE A 207 7.45 95.13 60.37
C ILE A 207 8.70 95.53 61.16
N VAL A 208 9.38 94.56 61.74
CA VAL A 208 10.74 94.72 62.29
C VAL A 208 11.74 94.70 61.12
N THR A 209 11.64 93.69 60.25
CA THR A 209 12.49 93.57 59.05
C THR A 209 11.77 92.84 57.92
N HIS A 210 11.96 93.31 56.69
CA HIS A 210 11.44 92.72 55.44
C HIS A 210 12.45 92.99 54.31
N PRO A 211 12.56 92.11 53.28
CA PRO A 211 13.50 92.34 52.17
C PRO A 211 13.28 93.65 51.40
N THR A 212 12.03 94.04 51.18
CA THR A 212 11.66 95.19 50.32
C THR A 212 10.79 96.25 51.00
N GLU A 213 10.19 95.94 52.15
CA GLU A 213 9.22 96.83 52.81
C GLU A 213 9.92 97.59 53.94
N VAL A 214 9.43 98.78 54.26
CA VAL A 214 10.06 99.66 55.26
C VAL A 214 9.71 99.18 56.67
N SER A 215 10.72 99.02 57.53
CA SER A 215 10.55 98.72 58.96
C SER A 215 9.66 99.77 59.63
N GLY A 216 8.69 99.32 60.43
CA GLY A 216 7.68 100.14 61.11
C GLY A 216 6.32 100.17 60.41
N SER A 217 6.20 99.75 59.14
CA SER A 217 4.91 99.63 58.44
C SER A 217 4.03 98.54 59.06
N THR A 218 2.71 98.79 59.17
CA THR A 218 1.71 97.78 59.61
C THR A 218 1.01 97.08 58.45
N GLU A 219 1.23 97.52 57.19
CA GLU A 219 0.40 97.12 56.05
C GLU A 219 0.40 95.60 55.81
N MET A 220 1.58 94.96 55.89
CA MET A 220 1.68 93.51 55.72
C MET A 220 1.12 92.76 56.93
N GLY A 221 1.39 93.26 58.16
CA GLY A 221 0.90 92.63 59.39
C GLY A 221 -0.62 92.66 59.53
N GLU A 222 -1.28 93.70 59.02
CA GLU A 222 -2.75 93.79 58.96
C GLU A 222 -3.35 92.85 57.92
N LYS A 223 -2.68 92.64 56.78
CA LYS A 223 -3.10 91.72 55.71
C LYS A 223 -2.88 90.24 56.05
N THR A 224 -2.09 89.95 57.09
CA THR A 224 -1.88 88.58 57.60
C THR A 224 -2.28 88.44 59.07
N PRO A 225 -3.58 88.56 59.42
CA PRO A 225 -4.03 88.42 60.80
C PRO A 225 -3.75 87.02 61.36
N GLN A 226 -3.82 85.99 60.51
CA GLN A 226 -3.58 84.58 60.83
C GLN A 226 -2.20 84.31 61.46
N LEU A 227 -1.22 85.17 61.16
CA LEU A 227 0.13 85.10 61.74
C LEU A 227 0.12 85.30 63.27
N PHE A 228 -0.87 86.03 63.78
CA PHE A 228 -0.94 86.45 65.18
C PHE A 228 -1.87 85.57 66.02
N ASP A 229 -2.59 84.62 65.42
CA ASP A 229 -3.58 83.77 66.10
C ASP A 229 -2.95 82.65 66.95
N SER A 230 -1.77 82.16 66.58
CA SER A 230 -1.07 81.06 67.30
C SER A 230 0.41 81.38 67.54
N LYS A 231 1.09 80.65 68.42
CA LYS A 231 2.54 80.84 68.64
C LYS A 231 3.38 80.38 67.46
N GLU A 232 2.94 79.35 66.75
CA GLU A 232 3.58 78.80 65.57
C GLU A 232 2.52 78.21 64.64
N GLY A 233 2.86 78.05 63.36
CA GLY A 233 1.96 77.46 62.38
C GLY A 233 2.40 77.73 60.95
N SER A 234 1.58 77.26 60.01
CA SER A 234 1.74 77.59 58.61
C SER A 234 0.39 77.73 57.92
N PHE A 235 0.35 78.52 56.86
CA PHE A 235 -0.85 78.69 56.04
C PHE A 235 -0.50 79.13 54.62
N ASP A 236 -1.45 78.91 53.73
CA ASP A 236 -1.38 79.42 52.38
C ASP A 236 -1.99 80.82 52.30
N TYR A 237 -1.37 81.69 51.53
CA TYR A 237 -1.89 83.01 51.26
C TYR A 237 -1.53 83.44 49.85
N ASN A 238 -2.16 84.50 49.39
CA ASN A 238 -1.87 85.08 48.09
C ASN A 238 -1.29 86.47 48.28
N ALA A 239 -0.11 86.71 47.73
CA ALA A 239 0.55 88.01 47.75
C ALA A 239 0.83 88.44 46.31
N ALA A 240 0.29 89.59 45.90
CA ALA A 240 0.47 90.14 44.55
C ALA A 240 0.14 89.15 43.41
N GLY A 241 -0.86 88.28 43.59
CA GLY A 241 -1.32 87.30 42.59
C GLY A 241 -0.56 85.98 42.59
N VAL A 242 0.48 85.82 43.42
CA VAL A 242 1.25 84.59 43.57
C VAL A 242 0.75 83.81 44.80
N ALA A 243 0.40 82.53 44.59
CA ALA A 243 0.08 81.61 45.68
C ALA A 243 1.35 81.27 46.46
N LYS A 244 1.39 81.65 47.73
CA LYS A 244 2.51 81.46 48.63
C LYS A 244 2.13 80.59 49.82
N HIS A 245 3.11 79.91 50.37
CA HIS A 245 3.02 79.23 51.66
C HIS A 245 3.86 79.99 52.67
N LEU A 246 3.35 80.18 53.88
CA LEU A 246 4.03 80.87 54.96
C LEU A 246 4.12 79.96 56.17
N ILE A 247 5.30 79.90 56.78
CA ILE A 247 5.56 79.22 58.05
C ILE A 247 6.02 80.27 59.04
N PHE A 248 5.55 80.22 60.28
CA PHE A 248 5.91 81.22 61.28
C PHE A 248 6.07 80.66 62.68
N LYS A 249 6.82 81.41 63.48
CA LYS A 249 7.05 81.16 64.91
C LYS A 249 7.15 82.48 65.67
N THR A 250 6.68 82.49 66.90
CA THR A 250 6.78 83.63 67.82
C THR A 250 8.02 83.47 68.67
N ASN A 251 8.89 84.47 68.65
CA ASN A 251 10.09 84.53 69.46
C ASN A 251 9.71 84.76 70.94
N GLU A 252 10.12 83.85 71.82
CA GLU A 252 9.70 83.90 73.24
C GLU A 252 10.28 85.08 74.01
N LEU A 253 11.46 85.57 73.62
CA LEU A 253 12.15 86.67 74.30
C LEU A 253 11.55 88.04 73.97
N THR A 254 11.23 88.27 72.69
CA THR A 254 10.80 89.58 72.18
C THR A 254 9.30 89.70 71.94
N GLY A 255 8.61 88.57 71.79
CA GLY A 255 7.23 88.51 71.30
C GLY A 255 7.11 88.76 69.79
N TRP A 256 8.22 88.84 69.05
CA TRP A 256 8.20 89.08 67.60
C TRP A 256 7.76 87.84 66.82
N LYS A 257 7.00 88.03 65.73
CA LYS A 257 6.62 86.98 64.79
C LYS A 257 7.65 86.87 63.69
N ILE A 258 8.27 85.72 63.54
CA ILE A 258 9.24 85.43 62.51
C ILE A 258 8.57 84.49 61.52
N ALA A 259 8.43 84.93 60.28
CA ALA A 259 7.75 84.21 59.23
C ALA A 259 8.66 84.03 58.01
N GLY A 260 8.64 82.83 57.45
CA GLY A 260 9.26 82.49 56.19
C GLY A 260 8.18 82.22 55.15
N THR A 261 8.26 82.91 54.01
CA THR A 261 7.33 82.71 52.89
C THR A 261 8.03 82.08 51.70
N MET A 262 7.33 81.23 50.92
CA MET A 262 7.80 80.60 49.69
C MET A 262 6.69 80.48 48.63
N ASP A 263 7.06 80.40 47.35
CA ASP A 263 6.10 80.35 46.24
C ASP A 263 5.69 78.91 45.90
N LYS A 264 4.38 78.62 45.81
CA LYS A 264 3.90 77.26 45.42
C LYS A 264 4.18 76.90 43.96
N SER A 265 4.45 77.89 43.11
CA SER A 265 4.82 77.64 41.72
C SER A 265 6.20 76.99 41.57
N GLU A 266 7.08 77.13 42.57
CA GLU A 266 8.43 76.56 42.55
C GLU A 266 8.41 75.03 42.60
N THR A 267 7.43 74.46 43.33
CA THR A 267 7.23 73.01 43.44
C THR A 267 6.81 72.36 42.12
N ARG A 268 5.93 73.04 41.36
CA ARG A 268 5.50 72.56 40.03
C ARG A 268 6.59 72.74 38.98
N ALA A 269 7.27 73.88 38.97
CA ALA A 269 8.32 74.17 38.01
C ALA A 269 9.48 73.16 38.08
N SER A 270 9.83 72.70 39.29
CA SER A 270 10.88 71.70 39.50
C SER A 270 10.49 70.28 39.07
N ALA A 271 9.19 69.94 39.06
CA ALA A 271 8.69 68.63 38.63
C ALA A 271 8.38 68.54 37.12
N GLN A 272 8.28 69.66 36.42
CA GLN A 272 7.94 69.73 34.99
C GLN A 272 8.93 69.05 34.02
N PRO A 273 10.27 69.11 34.19
CA PRO A 273 11.20 68.43 33.27
C PRO A 273 11.05 66.89 33.31
N ILE A 274 10.56 66.33 34.42
CA ILE A 274 10.31 64.89 34.58
C ILE A 274 9.13 64.46 33.70
N LEU A 275 8.09 65.29 33.59
CA LEU A 275 6.94 65.02 32.72
C LEU A 275 7.33 64.96 31.24
N LEU A 276 8.13 65.93 30.76
CA LEU A 276 8.55 66.01 29.37
C LEU A 276 9.44 64.83 28.97
N THR A 277 10.39 64.46 29.84
CA THR A 277 11.29 63.32 29.63
C THR A 277 10.51 62.00 29.58
N THR A 278 9.48 61.84 30.43
CA THR A 278 8.61 60.66 30.44
C THR A 278 7.82 60.49 29.15
N ILE A 279 7.29 61.58 28.57
CA ILE A 279 6.54 61.54 27.30
C ILE A 279 7.44 61.13 26.13
N VAL A 280 8.66 61.66 26.06
CA VAL A 280 9.62 61.31 24.99
C VAL A 280 9.98 59.82 25.03
N VAL A 281 10.24 59.28 26.23
CA VAL A 281 10.54 57.85 26.42
C VAL A 281 9.35 56.97 26.01
N LEU A 282 8.11 57.37 26.32
CA LEU A 282 6.90 56.65 25.91
C LEU A 282 6.72 56.60 24.39
N VAL A 283 7.00 57.69 23.68
CA VAL A 283 6.89 57.73 22.21
C VAL A 283 7.94 56.83 21.56
N ILE A 284 9.19 56.88 22.03
CA ILE A 284 10.27 56.02 21.52
C ILE A 284 9.96 54.54 21.78
N ALA A 285 9.50 54.21 22.99
CA ALA A 285 9.08 52.85 23.33
C ALA A 285 7.95 52.36 22.42
N ALA A 286 6.94 53.19 22.14
CA ALA A 286 5.83 52.83 21.26
C ALA A 286 6.29 52.53 19.82
N ILE A 287 7.24 53.29 19.28
CA ILE A 287 7.81 53.06 17.95
C ILE A 287 8.57 51.73 17.91
N ILE A 288 9.45 51.48 18.88
CA ILE A 288 10.24 50.25 18.96
C ILE A 288 9.32 49.02 19.05
N ILE A 289 8.30 49.08 19.92
CA ILE A 289 7.32 48.01 20.08
C ILE A 289 6.54 47.77 18.78
N GLY A 290 6.17 48.84 18.06
CA GLY A 290 5.47 48.74 16.78
C GLY A 290 6.29 47.98 15.72
N VAL A 291 7.58 48.29 15.61
CA VAL A 291 8.50 47.62 14.67
C VAL A 291 8.70 46.14 15.05
N LEU A 292 8.96 45.87 16.33
CA LEU A 292 9.15 44.50 16.85
C LEU A 292 7.90 43.64 16.65
N ALA A 293 6.72 44.17 16.97
CA ALA A 293 5.45 43.49 16.77
C ALA A 293 5.22 43.19 15.28
N MET A 294 5.52 44.14 14.38
CA MET A 294 5.35 43.93 12.94
C MET A 294 6.29 42.84 12.40
N TRP A 295 7.53 42.81 12.86
CA TRP A 295 8.50 41.77 12.51
C TRP A 295 8.06 40.37 12.98
N LEU A 296 7.68 40.24 14.26
CA LEU A 296 7.24 38.97 14.86
C LEU A 296 5.98 38.41 14.18
N ILE A 297 4.99 39.27 13.96
CA ILE A 297 3.73 38.92 13.28
C ILE A 297 3.97 38.45 11.85
N ASN A 298 4.87 39.12 11.11
CA ASN A 298 5.22 38.70 9.76
C ASN A 298 5.99 37.38 9.73
N SER A 299 6.84 37.11 10.73
CA SER A 299 7.57 35.85 10.88
C SER A 299 6.62 34.66 11.08
N ILE A 300 5.50 34.86 11.79
CA ILE A 300 4.52 33.79 12.08
C ILE A 300 3.48 33.66 10.95
N LEU A 301 2.89 34.75 10.48
CA LEU A 301 1.77 34.67 9.53
C LEU A 301 2.19 34.30 8.10
N LYS A 302 3.42 34.65 7.66
CA LYS A 302 3.85 34.33 6.28
C LYS A 302 4.00 32.82 6.05
N PRO A 303 4.71 32.05 6.91
CA PRO A 303 4.79 30.59 6.77
C PRO A 303 3.44 29.90 6.90
N ILE A 304 2.57 30.34 7.81
CA ILE A 304 1.21 29.80 7.96
C ILE A 304 0.36 30.00 6.69
N HIS A 305 0.46 31.16 6.03
CA HIS A 305 -0.24 31.38 4.76
C HIS A 305 0.30 30.51 3.63
N ARG A 306 1.62 30.30 3.57
CA ARG A 306 2.20 29.37 2.59
C ARG A 306 1.71 27.95 2.84
N LEU A 307 1.76 27.48 4.08
CA LEU A 307 1.26 26.16 4.46
C LEU A 307 -0.22 26.00 4.12
N ARG A 308 -1.06 27.02 4.41
CA ARG A 308 -2.47 27.04 3.99
C ARG A 308 -2.62 26.89 2.47
N ASN A 309 -1.87 27.67 1.69
CA ASN A 309 -1.98 27.62 0.22
C ASN A 309 -1.49 26.28 -0.33
N SER A 310 -0.44 25.69 0.27
CA SER A 310 0.00 24.34 -0.05
C SER A 310 -1.08 23.30 0.26
N MET A 311 -1.72 23.39 1.42
CA MET A 311 -2.85 22.51 1.77
C MET A 311 -4.02 22.65 0.80
N ASP A 312 -4.33 23.87 0.36
CA ASP A 312 -5.38 24.14 -0.62
C ASP A 312 -5.06 23.45 -1.96
N ALA A 313 -3.82 23.56 -2.44
CA ALA A 313 -3.37 22.88 -3.67
C ALA A 313 -3.40 21.34 -3.53
N ILE A 314 -2.94 20.79 -2.41
CA ILE A 314 -3.00 19.34 -2.13
C ILE A 314 -4.45 18.85 -2.11
N SER A 315 -5.38 19.62 -1.53
CA SER A 315 -6.80 19.26 -1.47
C SER A 315 -7.47 19.22 -2.85
N GLN A 316 -6.89 19.89 -3.84
CA GLN A 316 -7.32 19.89 -5.24
C GLN A 316 -6.59 18.83 -6.08
N GLY A 317 -5.82 17.94 -5.45
CA GLY A 317 -5.09 16.86 -6.12
C GLY A 317 -3.68 17.23 -6.56
N ASN A 318 -3.20 18.46 -6.34
CA ASN A 318 -1.83 18.82 -6.68
C ASN A 318 -0.86 18.36 -5.58
N LEU A 319 -0.29 17.18 -5.77
CA LEU A 319 0.74 16.61 -4.91
C LEU A 319 2.14 17.03 -5.34
N SER A 320 2.33 17.73 -6.46
CA SER A 320 3.64 18.12 -7.00
C SER A 320 4.32 19.26 -6.20
N ILE A 321 3.58 19.92 -5.31
CA ILE A 321 4.11 21.08 -4.60
C ILE A 321 5.01 20.71 -3.42
N ASN A 322 6.05 21.52 -3.21
CA ASN A 322 6.94 21.40 -2.06
C ASN A 322 6.43 22.24 -0.87
N VAL A 323 6.23 21.61 0.27
CA VAL A 323 5.71 22.22 1.50
C VAL A 323 6.85 22.60 2.47
N ALA A 324 8.09 22.21 2.18
CA ALA A 324 9.23 22.44 3.06
C ALA A 324 9.48 23.94 3.29
N THR A 325 9.72 24.29 4.55
CA THR A 325 10.14 25.63 4.96
C THR A 325 11.48 25.54 5.69
N ASN A 326 12.32 26.57 5.56
CA ASN A 326 13.62 26.64 6.25
C ASN A 326 13.48 27.07 7.73
N SER A 327 12.27 27.03 8.29
CA SER A 327 12.04 27.40 9.68
C SER A 327 12.47 26.27 10.61
N THR A 328 13.09 26.61 11.74
CA THR A 328 13.50 25.65 12.77
C THR A 328 12.55 25.62 13.97
N ASP A 329 11.47 26.41 13.91
CA ASP A 329 10.42 26.49 14.93
C ASP A 329 9.31 25.43 14.71
N GLU A 330 8.26 25.50 15.53
CA GLU A 330 7.11 24.60 15.48
C GLU A 330 6.38 24.65 14.12
N ILE A 331 6.45 25.78 13.41
CA ILE A 331 5.88 25.90 12.06
C ILE A 331 6.74 25.18 11.04
N GLY A 332 8.06 25.21 11.21
CA GLY A 332 9.00 24.41 10.45
C GLY A 332 8.79 22.91 10.64
N GLU A 333 8.61 22.47 11.88
CA GLU A 333 8.30 21.08 12.21
C GLU A 333 6.96 20.63 11.60
N LEU A 334 5.90 21.46 11.73
CA LEU A 334 4.61 21.20 11.10
C LEU A 334 4.73 21.08 9.57
N SER A 335 5.54 21.93 8.94
CA SER A 335 5.79 21.88 7.49
C SER A 335 6.46 20.57 7.08
N ARG A 336 7.40 20.05 7.89
CA ARG A 336 8.05 18.75 7.64
C ARG A 336 7.08 17.57 7.75
N TYR A 337 6.24 17.55 8.79
CA TYR A 337 5.20 16.51 8.91
C TYR A 337 4.21 16.55 7.76
N PHE A 338 3.84 17.76 7.31
CA PHE A 338 3.01 17.93 6.12
C PHE A 338 3.69 17.40 4.85
N GLN A 339 4.98 17.70 4.65
CA GLN A 339 5.74 17.19 3.52
C GLN A 339 5.80 15.67 3.52
N GLN A 340 6.06 15.05 4.69
CA GLN A 340 6.09 13.58 4.81
C GLN A 340 4.73 12.95 4.46
N MET A 341 3.62 13.58 4.85
CA MET A 341 2.29 13.14 4.43
C MET A 341 2.08 13.23 2.92
N VAL A 342 2.52 14.33 2.28
CA VAL A 342 2.46 14.46 0.81
C VAL A 342 3.29 13.38 0.12
N ASP A 343 4.50 13.11 0.62
CA ASP A 343 5.38 12.09 0.04
C ASP A 343 4.78 10.68 0.17
N ASN A 344 4.15 10.37 1.31
CA ASN A 344 3.42 9.10 1.49
C ASN A 344 2.21 9.00 0.52
N LEU A 345 1.45 10.09 0.35
CA LEU A 345 0.34 10.13 -0.62
C LEU A 345 0.84 9.93 -2.05
N ARG A 346 1.94 10.58 -2.46
CA ARG A 346 2.55 10.38 -3.78
C ARG A 346 2.94 8.92 -4.03
N ASN A 347 3.61 8.31 -3.05
CA ASN A 347 4.05 6.92 -3.18
C ASN A 347 2.85 5.97 -3.28
N MET A 348 1.82 6.18 -2.46
CA MET A 348 0.58 5.40 -2.53
C MET A 348 -0.12 5.55 -3.90
N ILE A 349 -0.24 6.78 -4.43
CA ILE A 349 -0.82 7.00 -5.77
C ILE A 349 0.01 6.32 -6.86
N ARG A 350 1.35 6.37 -6.80
CA ARG A 350 2.24 5.68 -7.75
C ARG A 350 2.11 4.15 -7.68
N GLU A 351 2.04 3.59 -6.47
CA GLU A 351 1.83 2.15 -6.28
C GLU A 351 0.47 1.72 -6.84
N ILE A 352 -0.61 2.48 -6.58
CA ILE A 352 -1.93 2.19 -7.14
C ILE A 352 -1.92 2.30 -8.67
N GLN A 353 -1.25 3.31 -9.26
CA GLN A 353 -1.10 3.41 -10.72
C GLN A 353 -0.40 2.18 -11.31
N ALA A 354 0.69 1.72 -10.70
CA ALA A 354 1.41 0.51 -11.14
C ALA A 354 0.54 -0.75 -11.01
N MET A 355 -0.16 -0.92 -9.88
CA MET A 355 -1.08 -2.03 -9.66
C MET A 355 -2.23 -2.03 -10.67
N THR A 356 -2.77 -0.86 -10.99
CA THR A 356 -3.86 -0.68 -11.98
C THR A 356 -3.40 -1.05 -13.38
N GLY A 357 -2.19 -0.63 -13.78
CA GLY A 357 -1.58 -1.04 -15.04
C GLY A 357 -1.37 -2.56 -15.14
N ASN A 358 -0.86 -3.18 -14.07
CA ASN A 358 -0.71 -4.64 -14.01
C ASN A 358 -2.06 -5.38 -14.03
N LEU A 359 -3.08 -4.85 -13.37
CA LEU A 359 -4.43 -5.41 -13.38
C LEU A 359 -5.03 -5.35 -14.78
N SER A 360 -4.90 -4.22 -15.49
CA SER A 360 -5.35 -4.07 -16.86
C SER A 360 -4.64 -5.08 -17.79
N ALA A 361 -3.32 -5.17 -17.72
CA ALA A 361 -2.54 -6.12 -18.53
C ALA A 361 -2.90 -7.59 -18.24
N SER A 362 -3.00 -7.96 -16.96
CA SER A 362 -3.39 -9.33 -16.56
C SER A 362 -4.82 -9.67 -16.99
N SER A 363 -5.73 -8.69 -16.97
CA SER A 363 -7.12 -8.88 -17.43
C SER A 363 -7.17 -9.05 -18.95
N GLN A 364 -6.38 -8.30 -19.70
CA GLN A 364 -6.25 -8.50 -21.15
C GLN A 364 -5.65 -9.86 -21.50
N GLU A 365 -4.62 -10.31 -20.78
CA GLU A 365 -4.07 -11.68 -20.92
C GLU A 365 -5.12 -12.74 -20.59
N LEU A 366 -5.91 -12.54 -19.54
CA LEU A 366 -6.98 -13.46 -19.16
C LEU A 366 -8.06 -13.54 -20.24
N ALA A 367 -8.47 -12.41 -20.82
CA ALA A 367 -9.43 -12.37 -21.93
C ALA A 367 -8.89 -13.09 -23.18
N ALA A 368 -7.62 -12.84 -23.55
CA ALA A 368 -6.98 -13.52 -24.67
C ALA A 368 -6.83 -15.04 -24.42
N GLY A 369 -6.48 -15.43 -23.19
CA GLY A 369 -6.43 -16.83 -22.77
C GLY A 369 -7.81 -17.50 -22.81
N ALA A 370 -8.85 -16.75 -22.46
CA ALA A 370 -10.22 -17.22 -22.54
C ALA A 370 -10.63 -17.51 -24.00
N GLU A 371 -10.41 -16.55 -24.89
CA GLU A 371 -10.69 -16.67 -26.33
C GLU A 371 -9.88 -17.79 -27.00
N GLN A 372 -8.62 -17.98 -26.60
CA GLN A 372 -7.81 -19.11 -27.08
C GLN A 372 -8.39 -20.45 -26.65
N THR A 373 -8.85 -20.56 -25.39
CA THR A 373 -9.44 -21.79 -24.87
C THR A 373 -10.80 -22.07 -25.51
N THR A 374 -11.62 -21.04 -25.76
CA THR A 374 -12.87 -21.15 -26.54
C THR A 374 -12.61 -21.80 -27.89
N ARG A 375 -11.62 -21.32 -28.66
CA ARG A 375 -11.25 -21.94 -29.96
C ARG A 375 -10.77 -23.38 -29.80
N ALA A 376 -10.02 -23.69 -28.74
CA ALA A 376 -9.59 -25.05 -28.47
C ALA A 376 -10.79 -25.98 -28.17
N ILE A 377 -11.79 -25.49 -27.43
CA ILE A 377 -13.02 -26.23 -27.15
C ILE A 377 -13.82 -26.46 -28.45
N GLU A 378 -13.94 -25.46 -29.32
CA GLU A 378 -14.59 -25.63 -30.65
C GLU A 378 -13.93 -26.76 -31.46
N HIS A 379 -12.59 -26.83 -31.46
CA HIS A 379 -11.85 -27.91 -32.10
C HIS A 379 -12.12 -29.27 -31.45
N VAL A 380 -12.21 -29.33 -30.13
CA VAL A 380 -12.59 -30.55 -29.39
C VAL A 380 -14.01 -30.99 -29.76
N THR A 381 -14.96 -30.06 -29.88
CA THR A 381 -16.34 -30.37 -30.31
C THR A 381 -16.38 -30.95 -31.72
N ILE A 382 -15.58 -30.44 -32.66
CA ILE A 382 -15.47 -31.04 -34.00
C ILE A 382 -14.92 -32.48 -33.91
N ALA A 383 -13.88 -32.70 -33.11
CA ALA A 383 -13.30 -34.03 -32.93
C ALA A 383 -14.30 -35.02 -32.27
N ILE A 384 -15.11 -34.54 -31.32
CA ILE A 384 -16.21 -35.29 -30.70
C ILE A 384 -17.24 -35.71 -31.75
N GLN A 385 -17.64 -34.81 -32.65
CA GLN A 385 -18.56 -35.13 -33.74
C GLN A 385 -17.98 -36.21 -34.69
N ASP A 386 -16.70 -36.12 -35.01
CA ASP A 386 -16.01 -37.14 -35.81
C ASP A 386 -15.97 -38.51 -35.12
N VAL A 387 -15.76 -38.54 -33.80
CA VAL A 387 -15.79 -39.78 -33.01
C VAL A 387 -17.20 -40.36 -32.96
N ALA A 388 -18.24 -39.55 -32.74
CA ALA A 388 -19.64 -40.02 -32.78
C ALA A 388 -19.98 -40.65 -34.13
N ALA A 389 -19.69 -39.95 -35.23
CA ALA A 389 -19.92 -40.45 -36.58
C ALA A 389 -19.05 -41.67 -36.92
N GLY A 390 -17.86 -41.78 -36.32
CA GLY A 390 -17.01 -42.97 -36.38
C GLY A 390 -17.63 -44.18 -35.70
N SER A 391 -18.12 -44.00 -34.47
CA SER A 391 -18.79 -45.03 -33.67
C SER A 391 -20.06 -45.55 -34.34
N GLU A 392 -20.89 -44.67 -34.89
CA GLU A 392 -22.11 -45.07 -35.61
C GLU A 392 -21.78 -45.92 -36.84
N ARG A 393 -20.79 -45.49 -37.64
CA ARG A 393 -20.28 -46.31 -38.77
C ARG A 393 -19.71 -47.64 -38.32
N GLN A 394 -19.12 -47.72 -37.13
CA GLN A 394 -18.58 -48.95 -36.58
C GLN A 394 -19.68 -49.94 -36.19
N VAL A 395 -20.78 -49.45 -35.60
CA VAL A 395 -21.98 -50.25 -35.32
C VAL A 395 -22.56 -50.82 -36.62
N ASP A 396 -22.72 -49.98 -37.65
CA ASP A 396 -23.27 -50.43 -38.94
C ASP A 396 -22.36 -51.46 -39.62
N SER A 397 -21.04 -51.23 -39.58
CA SER A 397 -20.05 -52.16 -40.14
C SER A 397 -20.05 -53.50 -39.38
N ALA A 398 -20.20 -53.48 -38.06
CA ALA A 398 -20.29 -54.69 -37.25
C ALA A 398 -21.56 -55.48 -37.58
N LYS A 399 -22.70 -54.81 -37.76
CA LYS A 399 -23.97 -55.44 -38.20
C LYS A 399 -23.86 -56.06 -39.60
N ASP A 400 -23.25 -55.38 -40.56
CA ASP A 400 -23.07 -55.94 -41.92
C ASP A 400 -22.13 -57.15 -41.90
N ASN A 401 -21.05 -57.09 -41.10
CA ASN A 401 -20.17 -58.23 -40.88
C ASN A 401 -20.88 -59.41 -40.22
N GLN A 402 -21.72 -59.17 -39.21
CA GLN A 402 -22.52 -60.22 -38.57
C GLN A 402 -23.44 -60.91 -39.60
N LYS A 403 -24.05 -60.16 -40.51
CA LYS A 403 -24.86 -60.73 -41.61
C LYS A 403 -24.02 -61.59 -42.56
N ARG A 404 -22.83 -61.14 -42.94
CA ARG A 404 -21.90 -61.92 -43.80
C ARG A 404 -21.45 -63.21 -43.11
N VAL A 405 -21.15 -63.14 -41.82
CA VAL A 405 -20.75 -64.29 -41.00
C VAL A 405 -21.91 -65.28 -40.83
N SER A 406 -23.15 -64.80 -40.72
CA SER A 406 -24.34 -65.66 -40.75
C SER A 406 -24.48 -66.39 -42.09
N GLY A 407 -24.21 -65.73 -43.22
CA GLY A 407 -24.14 -66.38 -44.53
C GLY A 407 -23.06 -67.47 -44.57
N MET A 408 -21.87 -67.19 -44.05
CA MET A 408 -20.78 -68.17 -43.96
C MET A 408 -21.15 -69.39 -43.11
N SER A 409 -21.93 -69.22 -42.05
CA SER A 409 -22.43 -70.34 -41.24
C SER A 409 -23.37 -71.27 -42.04
N ALA A 410 -24.19 -70.71 -42.93
CA ALA A 410 -25.04 -71.50 -43.83
C ALA A 410 -24.19 -72.27 -44.85
N ASP A 411 -23.17 -71.64 -45.44
CA ASP A 411 -22.25 -72.28 -46.38
C ASP A 411 -21.47 -73.44 -45.74
N ILE A 412 -21.02 -73.27 -44.49
CA ILE A 412 -20.34 -74.32 -43.71
C ILE A 412 -21.27 -75.52 -43.47
N THR A 413 -22.55 -75.25 -43.18
CA THR A 413 -23.55 -76.31 -43.00
C THR A 413 -23.74 -77.09 -44.31
N ALA A 414 -23.91 -76.39 -45.44
CA ALA A 414 -24.03 -77.01 -46.75
C ALA A 414 -22.78 -77.82 -47.14
N MET A 415 -21.58 -77.33 -46.82
CA MET A 415 -20.33 -78.08 -47.00
C MET A 415 -20.33 -79.37 -46.18
N THR A 416 -20.79 -79.31 -44.93
CA THR A 416 -20.85 -80.47 -44.05
C THR A 416 -21.77 -81.56 -44.61
N ASP A 417 -22.95 -81.17 -45.10
CA ASP A 417 -23.89 -82.10 -45.74
C ASP A 417 -23.30 -82.72 -47.02
N THR A 418 -22.67 -81.89 -47.86
CA THR A 418 -22.01 -82.36 -49.10
C THR A 418 -20.88 -83.35 -48.81
N MET A 419 -20.11 -83.12 -47.74
CA MET A 419 -19.05 -84.05 -47.32
C MET A 419 -19.61 -85.38 -46.82
N ALA A 420 -20.74 -85.36 -46.11
CA ALA A 420 -21.43 -86.57 -45.68
C ALA A 420 -21.87 -87.41 -46.90
N GLU A 421 -22.47 -86.78 -47.91
CA GLU A 421 -22.84 -87.46 -49.16
C GLU A 421 -21.63 -88.03 -49.91
N MET A 422 -20.54 -87.27 -50.05
CA MET A 422 -19.31 -87.75 -50.70
C MET A 422 -18.67 -88.93 -49.96
N THR A 423 -18.80 -88.98 -48.63
CA THR A 423 -18.35 -90.10 -47.81
C THR A 423 -19.17 -91.35 -48.14
N THR A 424 -20.50 -91.22 -48.23
CA THR A 424 -21.39 -92.30 -48.66
C THR A 424 -21.06 -92.79 -50.07
N TYR A 425 -20.87 -91.89 -51.05
CA TYR A 425 -20.50 -92.29 -52.41
C TYR A 425 -19.13 -92.96 -52.49
N SER A 426 -18.16 -92.52 -51.69
CA SER A 426 -16.85 -93.15 -51.62
C SER A 426 -16.95 -94.58 -51.07
N ALA A 427 -17.77 -94.80 -50.04
CA ALA A 427 -18.02 -96.13 -49.49
C ALA A 427 -18.69 -97.06 -50.52
N GLN A 428 -19.71 -96.57 -51.24
CA GLN A 428 -20.37 -97.32 -52.32
C GLN A 428 -19.40 -97.67 -53.46
N ALA A 429 -18.54 -96.74 -53.86
CA ALA A 429 -17.55 -96.98 -54.91
C ALA A 429 -16.46 -97.99 -54.49
N ILE A 430 -16.05 -97.99 -53.21
CA ILE A 430 -15.16 -99.04 -52.66
C ILE A 430 -15.85 -100.40 -52.75
N GLN A 431 -17.09 -100.50 -52.28
CA GLN A 431 -17.86 -101.74 -52.32
C GLN A 431 -18.03 -102.27 -53.76
N ALA A 432 -18.38 -101.39 -54.71
CA ALA A 432 -18.51 -101.76 -56.12
C ALA A 432 -17.16 -102.20 -56.71
N SER A 433 -16.06 -101.58 -56.32
CA SER A 433 -14.71 -101.97 -56.76
C SER A 433 -14.25 -103.29 -56.16
N ASP A 434 -14.62 -103.60 -54.92
CA ASP A 434 -14.32 -104.88 -54.28
C ASP A 434 -15.14 -106.01 -54.94
N ALA A 435 -16.44 -105.80 -55.17
CA ALA A 435 -17.29 -106.73 -55.93
C ALA A 435 -16.76 -106.95 -57.36
N GLY A 436 -16.36 -105.88 -58.04
CA GLY A 436 -15.72 -105.97 -59.37
C GLY A 436 -14.41 -106.78 -59.34
N SER A 437 -13.59 -106.62 -58.30
CA SER A 437 -12.35 -107.38 -58.13
C SER A 437 -12.64 -108.87 -57.89
N GLU A 438 -13.68 -109.21 -57.12
CA GLU A 438 -14.14 -110.57 -56.90
C GLU A 438 -14.61 -111.23 -58.21
N HIS A 439 -15.45 -110.54 -58.99
CA HIS A 439 -15.90 -111.03 -60.30
C HIS A 439 -14.74 -111.27 -61.28
N ILE A 440 -13.73 -110.40 -61.27
CA ILE A 440 -12.49 -110.62 -62.04
C ILE A 440 -11.76 -111.86 -61.54
N GLY A 441 -11.63 -112.06 -60.23
CA GLY A 441 -11.02 -113.27 -59.65
C GLY A 441 -11.70 -114.56 -60.14
N ASN A 442 -13.03 -114.59 -60.15
CA ASN A 442 -13.81 -115.72 -60.67
C ASN A 442 -13.60 -115.91 -62.19
N SER A 443 -13.44 -114.81 -62.94
CA SER A 443 -13.15 -114.84 -64.38
C SER A 443 -11.75 -115.39 -64.66
N VAL A 444 -10.75 -115.08 -63.83
CA VAL A 444 -9.39 -115.65 -63.91
C VAL A 444 -9.45 -117.17 -63.74
N ILE A 445 -10.16 -117.67 -62.73
CA ILE A 445 -10.31 -119.12 -62.50
C ILE A 445 -10.98 -119.79 -63.71
N SER A 446 -12.02 -119.16 -64.27
CA SER A 446 -12.77 -119.71 -65.40
C SER A 446 -11.92 -119.78 -66.69
N ILE A 447 -11.17 -118.71 -67.00
CA ILE A 447 -10.33 -118.67 -68.21
C ILE A 447 -9.12 -119.61 -68.10
N ASP A 448 -8.58 -119.81 -66.89
CA ASP A 448 -7.52 -120.79 -66.60
C ASP A 448 -8.02 -122.23 -66.80
N GLY A 449 -9.26 -122.50 -66.39
CA GLY A 449 -9.96 -123.75 -66.71
C GLY A 449 -10.10 -123.96 -68.22
N ILE A 450 -10.51 -122.93 -68.97
CA ILE A 450 -10.59 -122.99 -70.44
C ILE A 450 -9.21 -123.25 -71.07
N ARG A 451 -8.15 -122.59 -70.58
CA ARG A 451 -6.76 -122.84 -71.04
C ARG A 451 -6.40 -124.31 -70.91
N THR A 452 -6.67 -124.89 -69.74
CA THR A 452 -6.39 -126.31 -69.46
C THR A 452 -7.17 -127.22 -70.41
N THR A 453 -8.47 -126.96 -70.63
CA THR A 453 -9.27 -127.73 -71.59
C THR A 453 -8.76 -127.62 -73.03
N VAL A 454 -8.30 -126.44 -73.46
CA VAL A 454 -7.72 -126.26 -74.81
C VAL A 454 -6.40 -127.02 -74.95
N GLU A 455 -5.54 -127.02 -73.93
CA GLU A 455 -4.28 -127.80 -73.91
C GLU A 455 -4.53 -129.32 -73.94
N GLU A 456 -5.56 -129.80 -73.23
CA GLU A 456 -6.00 -131.20 -73.29
C GLU A 456 -6.52 -131.56 -74.70
N LEU A 457 -7.35 -130.70 -75.30
CA LEU A 457 -7.86 -130.91 -76.66
C LEU A 457 -6.74 -130.92 -77.71
N ASP A 458 -5.77 -130.02 -77.62
CA ASP A 458 -4.59 -129.99 -78.49
C ASP A 458 -3.82 -131.32 -78.45
N THR A 459 -3.66 -131.89 -77.25
CA THR A 459 -3.03 -133.20 -77.06
C THR A 459 -3.84 -134.33 -77.70
N ILE A 460 -5.17 -134.34 -77.53
CA ILE A 460 -6.06 -135.37 -78.08
C ILE A 460 -6.08 -135.30 -79.62
N VAL A 461 -6.21 -134.10 -80.19
CA VAL A 461 -6.27 -133.89 -81.65
C VAL A 461 -4.92 -134.22 -82.28
N SER A 462 -3.80 -133.87 -81.64
CA SER A 462 -2.46 -134.27 -82.08
C SER A 462 -2.28 -135.79 -82.09
N ALA A 463 -2.74 -136.49 -81.04
CA ALA A 463 -2.72 -137.95 -81.00
C ALA A 463 -3.61 -138.59 -82.08
N LEU A 464 -4.75 -137.97 -82.42
CA LEU A 464 -5.61 -138.41 -83.52
C LEU A 464 -4.94 -138.19 -84.89
N SER A 465 -4.19 -137.10 -85.05
CA SER A 465 -3.37 -136.82 -86.24
C SER A 465 -2.36 -137.94 -86.49
N ASP A 466 -1.58 -138.30 -85.46
CA ASP A 466 -0.59 -139.38 -85.54
C ASP A 466 -1.25 -140.74 -85.87
N ARG A 467 -2.34 -141.08 -85.17
CA ARG A 467 -3.09 -142.32 -85.43
C ARG A 467 -3.64 -142.38 -86.84
N SER A 468 -4.19 -141.29 -87.36
CA SER A 468 -4.71 -141.21 -88.72
C SER A 468 -3.60 -141.32 -89.76
N GLY A 469 -2.44 -140.71 -89.50
CA GLY A 469 -1.21 -140.89 -90.28
C GLY A 469 -0.80 -142.37 -90.37
N ARG A 470 -0.75 -143.07 -89.24
CA ARG A 470 -0.42 -144.50 -89.17
C ARG A 470 -1.42 -145.37 -89.93
N ILE A 471 -2.72 -145.08 -89.83
CA ILE A 471 -3.75 -145.81 -90.60
C ILE A 471 -3.55 -145.55 -92.09
N GLY A 472 -3.25 -144.32 -92.52
CA GLY A 472 -2.93 -144.01 -93.92
C GLY A 472 -1.79 -144.87 -94.48
N THR A 473 -0.73 -145.08 -93.70
CA THR A 473 0.38 -145.97 -94.06
C THR A 473 -0.08 -147.43 -94.20
N ILE A 474 -0.88 -147.93 -93.26
CA ILE A 474 -1.43 -149.31 -93.31
C ILE A 474 -2.30 -149.50 -94.56
N VAL A 475 -3.16 -148.54 -94.88
CA VAL A 475 -4.04 -148.60 -96.07
C VAL A 475 -3.21 -148.62 -97.35
N THR A 476 -2.09 -147.91 -97.39
CA THR A 476 -1.13 -147.94 -98.51
C THR A 476 -0.57 -149.36 -98.70
N VAL A 477 -0.09 -150.00 -97.62
CA VAL A 477 0.39 -151.38 -97.64
C VAL A 477 -0.70 -152.37 -98.07
N ILE A 478 -1.94 -152.24 -97.58
CA ILE A 478 -3.07 -153.09 -98.00
C ILE A 478 -3.34 -152.94 -99.50
N THR A 479 -3.27 -151.71 -100.03
CA THR A 479 -3.47 -151.44 -101.45
C THR A 479 -2.36 -152.11 -102.28
N GLU A 480 -1.12 -152.06 -101.83
CA GLU A 480 0.02 -152.75 -102.46
C GLU A 480 -0.16 -154.27 -102.43
N ILE A 481 -0.54 -154.85 -101.28
CA ILE A 481 -0.82 -156.29 -101.16
C ILE A 481 -1.97 -156.70 -102.08
N ALA A 482 -3.05 -155.93 -102.14
CA ALA A 482 -4.18 -156.20 -103.03
C ALA A 482 -3.75 -156.13 -104.51
N SER A 483 -2.91 -155.17 -104.89
CA SER A 483 -2.35 -155.07 -106.25
C SER A 483 -1.45 -156.26 -106.60
N GLN A 484 -0.56 -156.67 -105.68
CA GLN A 484 0.27 -157.86 -105.85
C GLN A 484 -0.56 -159.15 -105.93
N THR A 485 -1.60 -159.27 -105.10
CA THR A 485 -2.51 -160.42 -105.09
C THR A 485 -3.33 -160.48 -106.39
N ASN A 486 -3.74 -159.33 -106.92
CA ASN A 486 -4.41 -159.23 -108.23
C ASN A 486 -3.49 -159.70 -109.37
N LEU A 487 -2.21 -159.32 -109.35
CA LEU A 487 -1.20 -159.78 -110.31
C LEU A 487 -0.92 -161.28 -110.18
N LEU A 488 -0.80 -161.81 -108.96
CA LEU A 488 -0.63 -163.24 -108.70
C LEU A 488 -1.85 -164.06 -109.18
N ALA A 489 -3.05 -163.57 -108.90
CA ALA A 489 -4.30 -164.18 -109.32
C ALA A 489 -4.47 -164.12 -110.85
N LEU A 490 -4.08 -163.03 -111.50
CA LEU A 490 -4.06 -162.91 -112.96
C LEU A 490 -3.10 -163.94 -113.58
N ASN A 491 -1.88 -164.07 -113.04
CA ASN A 491 -0.93 -165.07 -113.49
C ASN A 491 -1.47 -166.51 -113.28
N ALA A 492 -2.13 -166.78 -112.16
CA ALA A 492 -2.77 -168.07 -111.89
C ALA A 492 -3.96 -168.35 -112.82
N SER A 493 -4.79 -167.35 -113.15
CA SER A 493 -5.88 -167.46 -114.13
C SER A 493 -5.37 -167.74 -115.54
N ILE A 494 -4.25 -167.11 -115.95
CA ILE A 494 -3.59 -167.37 -117.23
C ILE A 494 -3.08 -168.81 -117.29
N GLU A 495 -2.40 -169.29 -116.24
CA GLU A 495 -1.86 -170.66 -116.23
C GLU A 495 -2.96 -171.73 -116.12
N ALA A 496 -4.05 -171.42 -115.42
CA ALA A 496 -5.24 -172.29 -115.37
C ALA A 496 -5.99 -172.37 -116.72
N ALA A 497 -6.03 -171.29 -117.51
CA ALA A 497 -6.54 -171.31 -118.88
C ALA A 497 -5.64 -172.15 -119.81
N ARG A 498 -4.33 -172.19 -119.52
CA ARG A 498 -3.31 -172.97 -120.27
C ARG A 498 -3.40 -174.47 -120.03
N ALA A 499 -3.84 -174.90 -118.85
CA ALA A 499 -4.01 -176.31 -118.46
C ALA A 499 -5.28 -177.00 -119.03
N GLY A 500 -6.09 -176.29 -119.82
CA GLY A 500 -7.24 -176.86 -120.54
C GLY A 500 -8.31 -177.45 -119.60
N GLU A 501 -8.91 -178.59 -119.97
CA GLU A 501 -9.98 -179.26 -119.21
C GLU A 501 -9.59 -179.56 -117.74
N HIS A 502 -8.31 -179.81 -117.44
CA HIS A 502 -7.82 -180.08 -116.09
C HIS A 502 -7.70 -178.82 -115.21
N GLY A 503 -7.65 -177.62 -115.81
CA GLY A 503 -7.48 -176.34 -115.12
C GLY A 503 -8.77 -175.63 -114.71
N LYS A 504 -9.95 -176.13 -115.12
CA LYS A 504 -11.25 -175.45 -114.91
C LYS A 504 -11.54 -175.11 -113.44
N GLY A 505 -11.26 -176.01 -112.50
CA GLY A 505 -11.44 -175.74 -111.07
C GLY A 505 -10.50 -174.66 -110.52
N PHE A 506 -9.23 -174.66 -110.96
CA PHE A 506 -8.24 -173.66 -110.58
C PHE A 506 -8.52 -172.29 -111.21
N ALA A 507 -9.03 -172.24 -112.44
CA ALA A 507 -9.39 -170.99 -113.13
C ALA A 507 -10.52 -170.26 -112.40
N VAL A 508 -11.49 -171.00 -111.86
CA VAL A 508 -12.57 -170.43 -111.03
C VAL A 508 -12.00 -169.82 -109.75
N VAL A 509 -11.12 -170.54 -109.04
CA VAL A 509 -10.49 -170.02 -107.81
C VAL A 509 -9.61 -168.80 -108.10
N ALA A 510 -8.78 -168.82 -109.13
CA ALA A 510 -7.92 -167.69 -109.50
C ALA A 510 -8.75 -166.45 -109.91
N THR A 511 -9.86 -166.65 -110.63
CA THR A 511 -10.78 -165.55 -110.98
C THR A 511 -11.46 -164.97 -109.73
N GLU A 512 -11.83 -165.82 -108.76
CA GLU A 512 -12.43 -165.38 -107.50
C GLU A 512 -11.41 -164.63 -106.62
N VAL A 513 -10.15 -165.09 -106.56
CA VAL A 513 -9.06 -164.38 -105.86
C VAL A 513 -8.74 -163.04 -106.54
N ARG A 514 -8.75 -162.98 -107.89
CA ARG A 514 -8.58 -161.73 -108.64
C ARG A 514 -9.67 -160.73 -108.29
N LYS A 515 -10.93 -161.18 -108.30
CA LYS A 515 -12.09 -160.36 -107.95
C LYS A 515 -12.04 -159.91 -106.48
N LEU A 516 -11.58 -160.77 -105.57
CA LEU A 516 -11.37 -160.43 -104.18
C LEU A 516 -10.26 -159.37 -104.02
N ALA A 517 -9.15 -159.50 -104.74
CA ALA A 517 -8.05 -158.55 -104.73
C ALA A 517 -8.44 -157.18 -105.34
N GLU A 518 -9.20 -157.15 -106.45
CA GLU A 518 -9.78 -155.93 -107.01
C GLU A 518 -10.75 -155.27 -106.03
N ASN A 519 -11.63 -156.06 -105.38
CA ASN A 519 -12.53 -155.55 -104.34
C ASN A 519 -11.75 -155.03 -103.11
N SER A 520 -10.67 -155.70 -102.69
CA SER A 520 -9.81 -155.25 -101.59
C SER A 520 -9.06 -153.96 -101.94
N ALA A 521 -8.56 -153.82 -103.17
CA ALA A 521 -7.92 -152.60 -103.65
C ALA A 521 -8.93 -151.44 -103.71
N TYR A 522 -10.13 -151.70 -104.22
CA TYR A 522 -11.22 -150.72 -104.25
C TYR A 522 -11.63 -150.29 -102.83
N SER A 523 -11.78 -151.24 -101.90
CA SER A 523 -12.12 -150.96 -100.51
C SER A 523 -11.01 -150.19 -99.79
N ALA A 524 -9.73 -150.54 -100.04
CA ALA A 524 -8.58 -149.81 -99.50
C ALA A 524 -8.51 -148.38 -100.06
N GLN A 525 -8.84 -148.15 -101.33
CA GLN A 525 -8.94 -146.81 -101.91
C GLN A 525 -10.06 -145.99 -101.26
N GLN A 526 -11.23 -146.57 -101.02
CA GLN A 526 -12.30 -145.88 -100.28
C GLN A 526 -11.87 -145.52 -98.84
N ILE A 527 -11.19 -146.43 -98.13
CA ILE A 527 -10.65 -146.12 -96.80
C ILE A 527 -9.59 -145.00 -96.90
N ARG A 528 -8.73 -145.01 -97.92
CA ARG A 528 -7.73 -143.96 -98.12
C ARG A 528 -8.38 -142.58 -98.27
N GLU A 529 -9.42 -142.47 -99.07
CA GLU A 529 -10.18 -141.21 -99.24
C GLU A 529 -10.80 -140.75 -97.92
N GLN A 530 -11.38 -141.66 -97.13
CA GLN A 530 -11.90 -141.33 -95.80
C GLN A 530 -10.79 -140.87 -94.83
N ILE A 531 -9.62 -141.53 -94.85
CA ILE A 531 -8.48 -141.15 -94.01
C ILE A 531 -7.91 -139.78 -94.42
N GLN A 532 -7.86 -139.48 -95.72
CA GLN A 532 -7.47 -138.14 -96.20
C GLN A 532 -8.46 -137.08 -95.72
N GLY A 533 -9.77 -137.36 -95.75
CA GLY A 533 -10.79 -136.49 -95.17
C GLY A 533 -10.59 -136.25 -93.67
N ILE A 534 -10.31 -137.31 -92.90
CA ILE A 534 -10.01 -137.20 -91.46
C ILE A 534 -8.73 -136.39 -91.22
N GLN A 535 -7.66 -136.64 -91.98
CA GLN A 535 -6.40 -135.90 -91.87
C GLN A 535 -6.59 -134.41 -92.16
N SER A 536 -7.37 -134.06 -93.19
CA SER A 536 -7.72 -132.68 -93.49
C SER A 536 -8.49 -132.02 -92.33
N GLY A 537 -9.53 -132.70 -91.82
CA GLY A 537 -10.31 -132.20 -90.68
C GLY A 537 -9.49 -132.05 -89.39
N VAL A 538 -8.54 -132.94 -89.14
CA VAL A 538 -7.59 -132.85 -88.02
C VAL A 538 -6.63 -131.67 -88.21
N SER A 539 -6.14 -131.45 -89.42
CA SER A 539 -5.29 -130.29 -89.72
C SER A 539 -6.03 -128.96 -89.49
N GLU A 540 -7.29 -128.87 -89.92
CA GLU A 540 -8.14 -127.71 -89.66
C GLU A 540 -8.38 -127.53 -88.15
N ALA A 541 -8.63 -128.62 -87.42
CA ALA A 541 -8.80 -128.59 -85.97
C ALA A 541 -7.53 -128.11 -85.24
N LEU A 542 -6.33 -128.52 -85.66
CA LEU A 542 -5.06 -128.06 -85.09
C LEU A 542 -4.86 -126.55 -85.29
N VAL A 543 -5.15 -126.03 -86.48
CA VAL A 543 -5.10 -124.57 -86.74
C VAL A 543 -6.10 -123.82 -85.86
N ALA A 544 -7.32 -124.35 -85.71
CA ALA A 544 -8.33 -123.77 -84.83
C ALA A 544 -7.91 -123.82 -83.35
N MET A 545 -7.23 -124.87 -82.90
CA MET A 545 -6.71 -124.99 -81.52
C MET A 545 -5.60 -123.99 -81.22
N GLU A 546 -4.66 -123.78 -82.16
CA GLU A 546 -3.61 -122.77 -81.98
C GLU A 546 -4.23 -121.36 -81.87
N SER A 547 -5.22 -121.04 -82.73
CA SER A 547 -5.95 -119.77 -82.62
C SER A 547 -6.74 -119.66 -81.31
N ALA A 548 -7.34 -120.75 -80.83
CA ALA A 548 -8.04 -120.75 -79.54
C ALA A 548 -7.08 -120.48 -78.38
N LYS A 549 -5.88 -121.06 -78.40
CA LYS A 549 -4.83 -120.86 -77.39
C LYS A 549 -4.35 -119.41 -77.34
N GLU A 550 -4.15 -118.79 -78.51
CA GLU A 550 -3.81 -117.37 -78.61
C GLU A 550 -4.92 -116.50 -78.00
N ARG A 551 -6.18 -116.71 -78.39
CA ARG A 551 -7.33 -115.95 -77.86
C ARG A 551 -7.53 -116.13 -76.35
N VAL A 552 -7.28 -117.31 -75.80
CA VAL A 552 -7.33 -117.55 -74.35
C VAL A 552 -6.22 -116.78 -73.64
N THR A 553 -5.02 -116.74 -74.22
CA THR A 553 -3.88 -115.96 -73.68
C THR A 553 -4.18 -114.46 -73.68
N GLU A 554 -4.76 -113.93 -74.78
CA GLU A 554 -5.25 -112.55 -74.83
C GLU A 554 -6.34 -112.29 -73.78
N GLY A 555 -7.26 -113.23 -73.59
CA GLY A 555 -8.30 -113.18 -72.56
C GLY A 555 -7.74 -113.08 -71.14
N ILE A 556 -6.74 -113.89 -70.80
CA ILE A 556 -6.04 -113.84 -69.52
C ILE A 556 -5.41 -112.46 -69.30
N ASN A 557 -4.71 -111.92 -70.29
CA ASN A 557 -4.09 -110.60 -70.20
C ASN A 557 -5.12 -109.47 -70.00
N SER A 558 -6.26 -109.55 -70.71
CA SER A 558 -7.36 -108.58 -70.58
C SER A 558 -8.01 -108.62 -69.19
N ILE A 559 -8.18 -109.82 -68.62
CA ILE A 559 -8.75 -109.99 -67.27
C ILE A 559 -7.76 -109.49 -66.20
N ASP A 560 -6.46 -109.75 -66.33
CA ASP A 560 -5.43 -109.20 -65.41
C ASP A 560 -5.42 -107.67 -65.44
N LEU A 561 -5.46 -107.05 -66.63
CA LEU A 561 -5.52 -105.60 -66.77
C LEU A 561 -6.78 -105.02 -66.10
N SER A 562 -7.91 -105.70 -66.23
CA SER A 562 -9.18 -105.32 -65.58
C SER A 562 -9.07 -105.41 -64.05
N GLY A 563 -8.46 -106.47 -63.52
CA GLY A 563 -8.22 -106.63 -62.08
C GLY A 563 -7.32 -105.54 -61.51
N ARG A 564 -6.23 -105.21 -62.21
CA ARG A 564 -5.36 -104.08 -61.84
C ARG A 564 -6.11 -102.74 -61.87
N SER A 565 -7.06 -102.58 -62.79
CA SER A 565 -7.88 -101.37 -62.92
C SER A 565 -8.81 -101.19 -61.71
N PHE A 566 -9.53 -102.23 -61.30
CA PHE A 566 -10.33 -102.19 -60.06
C PHE A 566 -9.46 -101.94 -58.82
N SER A 567 -8.30 -102.57 -58.72
CA SER A 567 -7.35 -102.31 -57.62
C SER A 567 -6.90 -100.83 -57.57
N ARG A 568 -6.67 -100.21 -58.73
CA ARG A 568 -6.35 -98.77 -58.83
C ARG A 568 -7.54 -97.90 -58.44
N ILE A 569 -8.75 -98.22 -58.89
CA ILE A 569 -9.99 -97.50 -58.54
C ILE A 569 -10.17 -97.53 -57.03
N ARG A 570 -10.12 -98.71 -56.39
CA ARG A 570 -10.23 -98.84 -54.93
C ARG A 570 -9.23 -97.96 -54.18
N ARG A 571 -7.95 -97.98 -54.58
CA ARG A 571 -6.91 -97.13 -53.94
C ARG A 571 -7.20 -95.64 -54.13
N ALA A 572 -7.64 -95.23 -55.32
CA ALA A 572 -7.97 -93.84 -55.59
C ALA A 572 -9.16 -93.36 -54.75
N VAL A 573 -10.22 -94.16 -54.67
CA VAL A 573 -11.42 -93.83 -53.87
C VAL A 573 -11.10 -93.83 -52.37
N ALA A 574 -10.33 -94.78 -51.87
CA ALA A 574 -9.90 -94.79 -50.46
C ALA A 574 -9.05 -93.56 -50.11
N LYS A 575 -8.20 -93.10 -51.03
CA LYS A 575 -7.45 -91.85 -50.87
C LYS A 575 -8.38 -90.64 -50.85
N SER A 576 -9.40 -90.60 -51.72
CA SER A 576 -10.42 -89.55 -51.72
C SER A 576 -11.19 -89.50 -50.40
N ALA A 577 -11.60 -90.66 -49.87
CA ALA A 577 -12.28 -90.76 -48.57
C ALA A 577 -11.43 -90.15 -47.43
N LYS A 578 -10.14 -90.49 -47.37
CA LYS A 578 -9.23 -89.89 -46.39
C LYS A 578 -9.06 -88.38 -46.58
N GLN A 579 -9.09 -87.88 -47.82
CA GLN A 579 -9.03 -86.45 -48.08
C GLN A 579 -10.30 -85.73 -47.60
N LEU A 580 -11.47 -86.37 -47.69
CA LEU A 580 -12.72 -85.84 -47.14
C LEU A 580 -12.65 -85.66 -45.63
N ASP A 581 -12.03 -86.58 -44.88
CA ASP A 581 -11.82 -86.42 -43.44
C ASP A 581 -11.03 -85.15 -43.11
N ASN A 582 -9.99 -84.83 -43.90
CA ASN A 582 -9.20 -83.61 -43.73
C ASN A 582 -10.01 -82.35 -44.03
N VAL A 583 -10.87 -82.38 -45.05
CA VAL A 583 -11.77 -81.27 -45.39
C VAL A 583 -12.82 -81.08 -44.29
N ALA A 584 -13.35 -82.17 -43.73
CA ALA A 584 -14.30 -82.13 -42.62
C ALA A 584 -13.68 -81.48 -41.37
N ALA A 585 -12.46 -81.88 -41.01
CA ALA A 585 -11.72 -81.26 -39.91
C ALA A 585 -11.46 -79.76 -40.15
N SER A 586 -11.08 -79.39 -41.37
CA SER A 586 -10.86 -77.98 -41.74
C SER A 586 -12.15 -77.16 -41.66
N THR A 587 -13.27 -77.73 -42.13
CA THR A 587 -14.60 -77.10 -42.10
C THR A 587 -15.07 -76.88 -40.66
N ALA A 588 -14.84 -77.83 -39.77
CA ALA A 588 -15.11 -77.67 -38.34
C ALA A 588 -14.26 -76.55 -37.71
N GLY A 589 -12.99 -76.43 -38.12
CA GLY A 589 -12.13 -75.31 -37.73
C GLY A 589 -12.68 -73.95 -38.17
N VAL A 590 -13.16 -73.85 -39.41
CA VAL A 590 -13.79 -72.63 -39.94
C VAL A 590 -15.09 -72.32 -39.18
N ALA A 591 -15.89 -73.32 -38.83
CA ALA A 591 -17.11 -73.15 -38.02
C ALA A 591 -16.80 -72.51 -36.66
N ASN A 592 -15.77 -73.01 -35.96
CA ASN A 592 -15.33 -72.41 -34.69
C ASN A 592 -14.82 -70.98 -34.86
N GLY A 593 -14.04 -70.72 -35.92
CA GLY A 593 -13.58 -69.37 -36.24
C GLY A 593 -14.74 -68.40 -36.51
N THR A 594 -15.78 -68.86 -37.20
CA THR A 594 -17.01 -68.10 -37.47
C THR A 594 -17.67 -67.64 -36.17
N ASN A 595 -17.83 -68.54 -35.19
CA ASN A 595 -18.41 -68.20 -33.89
C ASN A 595 -17.58 -67.18 -33.12
N ALA A 596 -16.24 -67.29 -33.16
CA ALA A 596 -15.35 -66.31 -32.53
C ALA A 596 -15.47 -64.91 -33.17
N VAL A 597 -15.66 -64.85 -34.49
CA VAL A 597 -15.91 -63.58 -35.20
C VAL A 597 -17.25 -62.98 -34.78
N VAL A 598 -18.31 -63.78 -34.63
CA VAL A 598 -19.61 -63.28 -34.13
C VAL A 598 -19.45 -62.59 -32.76
N SER A 599 -18.82 -63.28 -31.80
CA SER A 599 -18.59 -62.72 -30.46
C SER A 599 -17.74 -61.44 -30.50
N SER A 600 -16.75 -61.38 -31.39
CA SER A 600 -15.94 -60.17 -31.58
C SER A 600 -16.75 -59.00 -32.16
N MET A 601 -17.72 -59.27 -33.03
CA MET A 601 -18.60 -58.23 -33.60
C MET A 601 -19.61 -57.71 -32.57
N GLU A 602 -20.12 -58.56 -31.69
CA GLU A 602 -20.96 -58.16 -30.56
C GLU A 602 -20.19 -57.21 -29.61
N GLU A 603 -18.94 -57.56 -29.30
CA GLU A 603 -18.09 -56.73 -28.46
C GLU A 603 -17.73 -55.39 -29.12
N ILE A 604 -17.43 -55.38 -30.42
CA ILE A 604 -17.21 -54.14 -31.18
C ILE A 604 -18.44 -53.25 -31.15
N THR A 605 -19.64 -53.83 -31.30
CA THR A 605 -20.90 -53.09 -31.24
C THR A 605 -21.08 -52.44 -29.87
N ARG A 606 -20.87 -53.20 -28.79
CA ARG A 606 -20.94 -52.69 -27.41
C ARG A 606 -19.97 -51.54 -27.17
N ILE A 607 -18.71 -51.68 -27.58
CA ILE A 607 -17.68 -50.64 -27.43
C ILE A 607 -18.06 -49.37 -28.22
N ALA A 608 -18.58 -49.52 -29.44
CA ALA A 608 -18.99 -48.39 -30.25
C ALA A 608 -20.20 -47.65 -29.64
N GLU A 609 -21.16 -48.37 -29.07
CA GLU A 609 -22.30 -47.78 -28.34
C GLU A 609 -21.83 -47.02 -27.07
N GLU A 610 -20.90 -47.60 -26.30
CA GLU A 610 -20.27 -46.93 -25.15
C GLU A 610 -19.50 -45.67 -25.57
N ALA A 611 -18.74 -45.73 -26.68
CA ALA A 611 -18.03 -44.59 -27.21
C ALA A 611 -19.00 -43.47 -27.63
N ALA A 612 -20.13 -43.79 -28.26
CA ALA A 612 -21.16 -42.81 -28.59
C ALA A 612 -21.75 -42.14 -27.33
N SER A 613 -22.09 -42.94 -26.30
CA SER A 613 -22.58 -42.43 -25.02
C SER A 613 -21.58 -41.52 -24.30
N HIS A 614 -20.29 -41.90 -24.28
CA HIS A 614 -19.23 -41.04 -23.74
C HIS A 614 -19.07 -39.75 -24.54
N THR A 615 -19.21 -39.82 -25.87
CA THR A 615 -19.12 -38.65 -26.74
C THR A 615 -20.23 -37.63 -26.43
N GLU A 616 -21.46 -38.07 -26.15
CA GLU A 616 -22.54 -37.18 -25.66
C GLU A 616 -22.16 -36.49 -24.34
N THR A 617 -21.58 -37.25 -23.40
CA THR A 617 -21.17 -36.71 -22.09
C THR A 617 -20.06 -35.67 -22.24
N VAL A 618 -19.06 -35.93 -23.08
CA VAL A 618 -17.97 -34.98 -23.34
C VAL A 618 -18.49 -33.76 -24.11
N SER A 619 -19.46 -33.91 -25.01
CA SER A 619 -20.12 -32.79 -25.69
C SER A 619 -20.80 -31.85 -24.70
N ALA A 620 -21.54 -32.40 -23.73
CA ALA A 620 -22.17 -31.59 -22.68
C ALA A 620 -21.13 -30.84 -21.82
N ALA A 621 -20.04 -31.49 -21.46
CA ALA A 621 -18.94 -30.85 -20.73
C ALA A 621 -18.24 -29.75 -21.54
N ALA A 622 -18.09 -29.94 -22.86
CA ALA A 622 -17.53 -28.93 -23.75
C ALA A 622 -18.44 -27.68 -23.85
N GLU A 623 -19.76 -27.87 -23.90
CA GLU A 623 -20.73 -26.76 -23.86
C GLU A 623 -20.65 -25.97 -22.53
N GLU A 624 -20.54 -26.66 -21.39
CA GLU A 624 -20.40 -26.03 -20.07
C GLU A 624 -19.07 -25.26 -19.94
N GLN A 625 -17.98 -25.81 -20.48
CA GLN A 625 -16.69 -25.11 -20.53
C GLN A 625 -16.77 -23.87 -21.43
N LEU A 626 -17.43 -23.94 -22.58
CA LEU A 626 -17.65 -22.80 -23.47
C LEU A 626 -18.34 -21.65 -22.73
N ALA A 627 -19.43 -21.94 -22.02
CA ALA A 627 -20.13 -20.96 -21.19
C ALA A 627 -19.24 -20.36 -20.10
N SER A 628 -18.41 -21.18 -19.45
CA SER A 628 -17.45 -20.71 -18.44
C SER A 628 -16.39 -19.78 -19.03
N MET A 629 -15.89 -20.06 -20.25
CA MET A 629 -14.91 -19.20 -20.91
C MET A 629 -15.52 -17.87 -21.36
N GLU A 630 -16.79 -17.86 -21.78
CA GLU A 630 -17.54 -16.62 -22.04
C GLU A 630 -17.66 -15.76 -20.77
N GLU A 631 -17.98 -16.38 -19.63
CA GLU A 631 -18.08 -15.67 -18.34
C GLU A 631 -16.72 -15.12 -17.87
N ILE A 632 -15.63 -15.90 -18.04
CA ILE A 632 -14.26 -15.44 -17.76
C ILE A 632 -13.89 -14.27 -18.68
N GLY A 633 -14.18 -14.37 -19.98
CA GLY A 633 -13.93 -13.31 -20.94
C GLY A 633 -14.68 -12.02 -20.58
N SER A 634 -15.95 -12.12 -20.21
CA SER A 634 -16.76 -10.98 -19.74
C SER A 634 -16.19 -10.39 -18.45
N SER A 635 -15.83 -11.22 -17.47
CA SER A 635 -15.26 -10.79 -16.19
C SER A 635 -13.91 -10.08 -16.37
N ALA A 636 -13.07 -10.57 -17.28
CA ALA A 636 -11.80 -9.96 -17.64
C ALA A 636 -11.99 -8.59 -18.33
N ALA A 637 -13.00 -8.46 -19.20
CA ALA A 637 -13.37 -7.18 -19.79
C ALA A 637 -13.85 -6.18 -18.73
N ASP A 638 -14.65 -6.63 -17.74
CA ASP A 638 -15.09 -5.80 -16.63
C ASP A 638 -13.93 -5.35 -15.72
N LEU A 639 -12.97 -6.23 -15.41
CA LEU A 639 -11.76 -5.88 -14.67
C LEU A 639 -10.90 -4.86 -15.43
N THR A 640 -10.79 -5.01 -16.75
CA THR A 640 -10.09 -4.03 -17.61
C THR A 640 -10.76 -2.67 -17.52
N ARG A 641 -12.09 -2.62 -17.62
CA ARG A 641 -12.88 -1.38 -17.48
C ARG A 641 -12.74 -0.76 -16.09
N LEU A 642 -12.75 -1.56 -15.02
CA LEU A 642 -12.54 -1.07 -13.66
C LEU A 642 -11.13 -0.50 -13.47
N ALA A 643 -10.11 -1.14 -14.08
CA ALA A 643 -8.75 -0.63 -14.07
C ALA A 643 -8.65 0.71 -14.83
N GLU A 644 -9.29 0.85 -15.99
CA GLU A 644 -9.36 2.12 -16.74
C GLU A 644 -10.06 3.22 -15.93
N GLN A 645 -11.19 2.91 -15.28
CA GLN A 645 -11.89 3.86 -14.41
C GLN A 645 -11.04 4.30 -13.21
N LEU A 646 -10.29 3.36 -12.61
CA LEU A 646 -9.38 3.67 -11.52
C LEU A 646 -8.21 4.54 -12.02
N GLN A 647 -7.67 4.23 -13.20
CA GLN A 647 -6.62 5.02 -13.83
C GLN A 647 -7.09 6.46 -14.08
N ASP A 648 -8.31 6.65 -14.60
CA ASP A 648 -8.94 7.96 -14.79
C ASP A 648 -9.09 8.73 -13.47
N LEU A 649 -9.54 8.07 -12.39
CA LEU A 649 -9.61 8.67 -11.05
C LEU A 649 -8.22 9.12 -10.56
N LEU A 650 -7.18 8.34 -10.83
CA LEU A 650 -5.81 8.68 -10.42
C LEU A 650 -5.24 9.86 -11.22
N THR A 651 -5.71 10.12 -12.45
CA THR A 651 -5.27 11.29 -13.24
C THR A 651 -5.66 12.63 -12.61
N GLN A 652 -6.62 12.65 -11.69
CA GLN A 652 -6.98 13.86 -10.93
C GLN A 652 -5.83 14.32 -10.00
N PHE A 653 -4.90 13.42 -9.67
CA PHE A 653 -3.72 13.74 -8.85
C PHE A 653 -2.53 14.13 -9.72
N GLN A 654 -2.07 15.37 -9.58
CA GLN A 654 -0.83 15.82 -10.22
C GLN A 654 0.36 15.39 -9.37
N LEU A 655 1.17 14.49 -9.92
CA LEU A 655 2.46 14.10 -9.36
C LEU A 655 3.57 14.96 -9.96
N ASP A 656 4.67 15.12 -9.22
CA ASP A 656 5.88 15.69 -9.81
C ASP A 656 6.35 14.83 -10.99
N GLU A 657 6.61 15.48 -12.13
CA GLU A 657 7.36 14.86 -13.21
C GLU A 657 8.71 14.41 -12.64
N THR A 658 8.86 13.09 -12.48
CA THR A 658 10.16 12.47 -12.31
C THR A 658 11.01 12.87 -13.52
N LYS A 659 12.01 13.71 -13.27
CA LYS A 659 13.16 13.86 -14.16
C LYS A 659 13.97 12.57 -14.22
#